data_AF-A0A936WRI6-F1
#
_entry.id   AF-A0A936WRI6-F1
#
_cell.length_a   1.000
_cell.length_b   1.000
_cell.length_c   1.000
_cell.angle_alpha   90.00
_cell.angle_beta   90.00
_cell.angle_gamma   90.00
#
_symmetry.space_group_name_H-M   'P 1'
#
loop_
_entity.id
_entity.type
_entity.pdbx_description
1 polymer ?
#
loop_
_entity_poly.entity_id
_entity_poly.type
_entity_poly.pdbx_seq_one_letter_code
_entity_poly.pdbx_strand_id
1 'polypeptide(L)'
;MKIRYSLSTKTFALVGILGVVGVLVAWDSGQLPKAKAYHSPADLENFRGGGIGLASGANNFFRASGDCYGCHGPDNVGPVFANRDAQGNDVNPPDLWRSTMMGNSARDPFWRAKVSHEVTVNPAHQSALEDKCTSCHAPMGRFDKFLSGGGHYSMLELVNDPIAQDGVSCLACHMQSPDSSGLLFSGNQKYDTTGVLYGPYSDVFGAPMESFVGYNPIHGDHIVDAGLCAGCHSLVTETADLDGNLTGDHFVEQATYHEWLNSAFNTDADPESGLSCQACHMPRIDDAVIISALYDFLTPRSPFGKHELVGGNVFMLKLLKGNIDQLLLTSSSQKFDSTIARTTRMLQQHTLMLEPTVIDRTPETAFIDVKLTNLAGHKFPSGYPSRRAFLEVQVKDQDGNTIFRSGNWGPDYEVVGHDPIYEPHYDVITSQDQAQIYEMVMADVNGNKTTVLERAKEPLKDNRLAPLGFTTSHFAYDTTTIVGVPPEDIDFNRYANGTEGSGTDITHYQVPMGGYTGLINIETRVWYQSSPPLWMEEMFDHNTPAIDTFRDMYQAADGTPTLVKEAILTDVTMAIDGLSEIGIRIFPNPVRDGVLRVDGLDERTTAITVVDMRGAQVERYVPTGERRWQFNLPRSAATYLVIFDVQGRRFTRRVVVQ
;
A
#
# COMPACT_ATOMS: atom_id res chain seq x y z
N MET A 1 -45.10 10.15 -68.47
CA MET A 1 -46.28 9.38 -68.02
C MET A 1 -46.77 9.99 -66.69
N LYS A 2 -47.79 10.85 -66.71
CA LYS A 2 -48.33 11.47 -65.47
C LYS A 2 -49.45 10.58 -64.93
N ILE A 3 -49.20 9.88 -63.83
CA ILE A 3 -50.18 9.04 -63.16
C ILE A 3 -51.22 9.97 -62.50
N ARG A 4 -52.46 9.96 -63.01
CA ARG A 4 -53.61 10.63 -62.40
C ARG A 4 -54.22 9.68 -61.37
N TYR A 5 -53.99 9.94 -60.09
CA TYR A 5 -54.72 9.29 -59.01
C TYR A 5 -56.18 9.76 -59.02
N SER A 6 -57.12 8.84 -58.87
CA SER A 6 -58.55 9.14 -58.86
C SER A 6 -58.92 9.91 -57.59
N LEU A 7 -60.02 10.68 -57.66
CA LEU A 7 -60.52 11.47 -56.53
C LEU A 7 -60.70 10.63 -55.25
N SER A 8 -61.00 9.33 -55.41
CA SER A 8 -61.15 8.35 -54.31
C SER A 8 -59.86 8.10 -53.53
N THR A 9 -58.70 8.04 -54.19
CA THR A 9 -57.42 7.75 -53.52
C THR A 9 -56.95 8.92 -52.66
N LYS A 10 -57.28 10.16 -53.05
CA LYS A 10 -56.97 11.36 -52.27
C LYS A 10 -57.85 11.49 -51.03
N THR A 11 -59.12 11.08 -51.13
CA THR A 11 -60.04 11.08 -49.99
C THR A 11 -59.66 10.03 -48.95
N PHE A 12 -59.25 8.83 -49.37
CA PHE A 12 -58.76 7.80 -48.44
C PHE A 12 -57.45 8.20 -47.74
N ALA A 13 -56.53 8.86 -48.45
CA ALA A 13 -55.31 9.39 -47.83
C ALA A 13 -55.61 10.51 -46.82
N LEU A 14 -56.55 11.41 -47.13
CA LEU A 14 -56.95 12.48 -46.21
C LEU A 14 -57.69 11.96 -44.98
N VAL A 15 -58.56 10.95 -45.12
CA VAL A 15 -59.25 10.31 -43.99
C VAL A 15 -58.26 9.52 -43.14
N GLY A 16 -57.26 8.87 -43.74
CA GLY A 16 -56.18 8.21 -43.01
C GLY A 16 -55.32 9.19 -42.21
N ILE A 17 -54.94 10.33 -42.82
CA ILE A 17 -54.16 11.38 -42.14
C ILE A 17 -54.99 12.05 -41.04
N LEU A 18 -56.26 12.37 -41.29
CA LEU A 18 -57.17 12.94 -40.27
C LEU A 18 -57.48 11.94 -39.16
N GLY A 19 -57.50 10.63 -39.44
CA GLY A 19 -57.62 9.57 -38.44
C GLY A 19 -56.36 9.48 -37.56
N VAL A 20 -55.17 9.56 -38.15
CA VAL A 20 -53.90 9.57 -37.40
C VAL A 20 -53.77 10.84 -36.56
N VAL A 21 -54.11 12.01 -37.12
CA VAL A 21 -54.14 13.28 -36.38
C VAL A 21 -55.21 13.25 -35.28
N GLY A 22 -56.38 12.67 -35.53
CA GLY A 22 -57.43 12.51 -34.53
C GLY A 22 -57.02 11.59 -33.37
N VAL A 23 -56.26 10.51 -33.65
CA VAL A 23 -55.69 9.62 -32.63
C VAL A 23 -54.57 10.32 -31.85
N LEU A 24 -53.71 11.09 -32.51
CA LEU A 24 -52.62 11.85 -31.85
C LEU A 24 -53.16 13.02 -31.00
N VAL A 25 -54.22 13.69 -31.45
CA VAL A 25 -54.88 14.78 -30.72
C VAL A 25 -55.77 14.24 -29.59
N ALA A 26 -56.37 13.04 -29.73
CA ALA A 26 -57.05 12.37 -28.62
C ALA A 26 -56.06 11.85 -27.55
N TRP A 27 -54.82 11.57 -27.93
CA TRP A 27 -53.73 11.25 -26.99
C TRP A 27 -53.20 12.51 -26.27
N ASP A 28 -53.40 13.70 -26.83
CA ASP A 28 -52.99 14.99 -26.26
C ASP A 28 -54.04 15.59 -25.31
N SER A 29 -54.70 14.75 -24.51
CA SER A 29 -55.59 15.20 -23.43
C SER A 29 -54.77 15.70 -22.22
N GLY A 30 -53.99 16.78 -22.41
CA GLY A 30 -53.61 17.73 -21.36
C GLY A 30 -52.84 17.22 -20.13
N GLN A 31 -52.51 15.94 -20.09
CA GLN A 31 -51.55 15.36 -19.17
C GLN A 31 -50.53 14.63 -20.01
N LEU A 32 -49.41 15.30 -20.31
CA LEU A 32 -48.15 14.59 -20.46
C LEU A 32 -48.14 13.51 -19.38
N PRO A 33 -47.85 12.24 -19.68
CA PRO A 33 -47.66 11.26 -18.63
C PRO A 33 -46.51 11.78 -17.76
N LYS A 34 -46.86 12.48 -16.68
CA LYS A 34 -45.96 12.63 -15.55
C LYS A 34 -45.71 11.20 -15.15
N ALA A 35 -44.47 10.76 -15.30
CA ALA A 35 -44.03 9.49 -14.73
C ALA A 35 -44.63 9.46 -13.32
N LYS A 36 -45.59 8.56 -13.08
CA LYS A 36 -45.96 8.27 -11.69
C LYS A 36 -44.65 7.82 -11.08
N ALA A 37 -44.16 8.53 -10.07
CA ALA A 37 -43.08 8.01 -9.28
C ALA A 37 -43.51 6.60 -8.85
N TYR A 38 -42.85 5.58 -9.40
CA TYR A 38 -43.17 4.16 -9.13
C TYR A 38 -42.89 3.80 -7.67
N HIS A 39 -42.27 4.72 -6.95
CA HIS A 39 -41.79 4.61 -5.59
C HIS A 39 -42.35 5.79 -4.80
N SER A 40 -42.91 5.51 -3.62
CA SER A 40 -43.25 6.56 -2.65
C SER A 40 -41.98 7.30 -2.22
N PRO A 41 -42.09 8.50 -1.63
CA PRO A 41 -40.92 9.16 -1.04
C PRO A 41 -40.16 8.25 -0.06
N ALA A 42 -40.86 7.40 0.70
CA ALA A 42 -40.25 6.43 1.60
C ALA A 42 -39.53 5.28 0.84
N ASP A 43 -40.06 4.85 -0.30
CA ASP A 43 -39.38 3.86 -1.15
C ASP A 43 -38.13 4.46 -1.79
N LEU A 44 -38.21 5.71 -2.27
CA LEU A 44 -37.05 6.45 -2.77
C LEU A 44 -36.00 6.72 -1.68
N GLU A 45 -36.44 7.00 -0.44
CA GLU A 45 -35.57 7.09 0.73
C GLU A 45 -34.85 5.76 0.98
N ASN A 46 -35.57 4.64 0.99
CA ASN A 46 -34.99 3.30 1.15
C ASN A 46 -34.02 2.94 0.01
N PHE A 47 -34.35 3.30 -1.24
CA PHE A 47 -33.43 3.13 -2.38
C PHE A 47 -32.19 4.02 -2.27
N ARG A 48 -32.28 5.19 -1.65
CA ARG A 48 -31.14 6.09 -1.38
C ARG A 48 -30.37 5.73 -0.10
N GLY A 49 -30.47 4.48 0.34
CA GLY A 49 -29.79 4.01 1.55
C GLY A 49 -30.51 4.38 2.86
N GLY A 50 -31.82 4.66 2.82
CA GLY A 50 -32.65 4.82 4.00
C GLY A 50 -32.49 3.62 4.94
N GLY A 51 -31.88 3.84 6.10
CA GLY A 51 -31.70 2.83 7.14
C GLY A 51 -30.40 2.01 7.10
N ILE A 52 -29.48 2.24 6.16
CA ILE A 52 -28.18 1.51 6.10
C ILE A 52 -26.99 2.28 6.70
N GLY A 53 -27.21 3.52 7.14
CA GLY A 53 -26.22 4.36 7.83
C GLY A 53 -25.20 5.07 6.93
N LEU A 54 -25.32 5.01 5.60
CA LEU A 54 -24.51 5.83 4.68
C LEU A 54 -25.07 7.27 4.60
N ALA A 55 -24.22 8.25 4.32
CA ALA A 55 -24.67 9.62 4.09
C ALA A 55 -25.49 9.71 2.79
N SER A 56 -26.52 10.55 2.78
CA SER A 56 -27.39 10.78 1.61
C SER A 56 -27.58 12.27 1.35
N GLY A 57 -28.00 12.62 0.12
CA GLY A 57 -28.18 14.00 -0.31
C GLY A 57 -27.04 14.54 -1.16
N ALA A 58 -27.12 15.84 -1.47
CA ALA A 58 -26.24 16.53 -2.40
C ALA A 58 -25.85 17.91 -1.89
N ASN A 59 -24.65 18.37 -2.25
CA ASN A 59 -24.30 19.79 -2.27
C ASN A 59 -24.47 20.33 -3.72
N ASN A 60 -23.76 21.38 -4.14
CA ASN A 60 -23.97 21.96 -5.46
C ASN A 60 -23.52 21.03 -6.59
N PHE A 61 -22.44 20.28 -6.37
CA PHE A 61 -21.82 19.45 -7.42
C PHE A 61 -21.74 17.95 -7.09
N PHE A 62 -21.74 17.57 -5.82
CA PHE A 62 -21.49 16.22 -5.35
C PHE A 62 -22.70 15.62 -4.60
N ARG A 63 -22.75 14.29 -4.58
CA ARG A 63 -23.68 13.47 -3.81
C ARG A 63 -22.94 12.49 -2.91
N ALA A 64 -23.57 12.14 -1.80
CA ALA A 64 -23.05 11.14 -0.88
C ALA A 64 -23.30 9.70 -1.35
N SER A 65 -22.52 8.76 -0.82
CA SER A 65 -22.49 7.33 -1.16
C SER A 65 -23.84 6.62 -1.02
N GLY A 66 -24.72 7.07 -0.11
CA GLY A 66 -26.06 6.52 0.07
C GLY A 66 -26.93 6.66 -1.17
N ASP A 67 -26.76 7.74 -1.95
CA ASP A 67 -27.48 7.94 -3.22
C ASP A 67 -27.03 6.93 -4.30
N CYS A 68 -25.83 6.37 -4.17
CA CYS A 68 -25.28 5.34 -5.08
C CYS A 68 -25.70 3.91 -4.66
N TYR A 69 -26.02 3.71 -3.37
CA TYR A 69 -26.22 2.38 -2.78
C TYR A 69 -27.41 1.63 -3.37
N GLY A 70 -28.50 2.31 -3.75
CA GLY A 70 -29.69 1.64 -4.28
C GLY A 70 -29.43 0.78 -5.52
N CYS A 71 -28.51 1.22 -6.38
CA CYS A 71 -28.12 0.51 -7.59
C CYS A 71 -26.85 -0.30 -7.37
N HIS A 72 -25.86 0.27 -6.68
CA HIS A 72 -24.54 -0.36 -6.51
C HIS A 72 -24.41 -1.18 -5.23
N GLY A 73 -25.48 -1.35 -4.44
CA GLY A 73 -25.53 -2.21 -3.26
C GLY A 73 -25.95 -3.65 -3.58
N PRO A 74 -26.14 -4.52 -2.58
CA PRO A 74 -26.48 -5.92 -2.80
C PRO A 74 -27.90 -6.06 -3.36
N ASP A 75 -28.05 -6.87 -4.42
CA ASP A 75 -29.37 -7.34 -4.87
C ASP A 75 -29.60 -8.78 -4.38
N ASN A 76 -30.69 -8.96 -3.65
CA ASN A 76 -31.11 -10.24 -3.07
C ASN A 76 -32.42 -10.76 -3.66
N VAL A 77 -32.98 -10.06 -4.65
CA VAL A 77 -34.28 -10.38 -5.23
C VAL A 77 -34.04 -10.97 -6.63
N GLY A 78 -34.29 -12.27 -6.77
CA GLY A 78 -34.14 -12.96 -8.06
C GLY A 78 -35.10 -12.43 -9.15
N PRO A 79 -34.87 -12.78 -10.43
CA PRO A 79 -33.99 -13.86 -10.89
C PRO A 79 -32.53 -13.45 -11.18
N VAL A 80 -32.21 -12.15 -11.20
CA VAL A 80 -30.85 -11.63 -11.47
C VAL A 80 -30.32 -10.98 -10.20
N PHE A 81 -29.14 -11.40 -9.74
CA PHE A 81 -28.50 -10.83 -8.56
C PHE A 81 -27.36 -9.90 -9.00
N ALA A 82 -27.56 -8.59 -8.86
CA ALA A 82 -26.52 -7.60 -9.10
C ALA A 82 -25.43 -7.61 -8.02
N ASN A 83 -24.25 -7.11 -8.42
CA ASN A 83 -23.07 -6.92 -7.59
C ASN A 83 -22.59 -8.23 -6.92
N ARG A 84 -22.70 -9.34 -7.65
CA ARG A 84 -22.19 -10.64 -7.24
C ARG A 84 -21.16 -11.21 -8.21
N ASP A 85 -20.19 -11.91 -7.67
CA ASP A 85 -19.24 -12.71 -8.45
C ASP A 85 -19.88 -14.04 -8.92
N ALA A 86 -19.14 -14.83 -9.69
CA ALA A 86 -19.65 -16.08 -10.25
C ALA A 86 -19.94 -17.16 -9.17
N GLN A 87 -19.41 -17.00 -7.96
CA GLN A 87 -19.71 -17.86 -6.80
C GLN A 87 -20.86 -17.33 -5.95
N GLY A 88 -21.44 -16.18 -6.33
CA GLY A 88 -22.53 -15.53 -5.62
C GLY A 88 -22.08 -14.72 -4.41
N ASN A 89 -20.78 -14.48 -4.22
CA ASN A 89 -20.31 -13.57 -3.17
C ASN A 89 -20.65 -12.14 -3.54
N ASP A 90 -20.94 -11.33 -2.52
CA ASP A 90 -21.21 -9.92 -2.67
C ASP A 90 -19.91 -9.14 -2.92
N VAL A 91 -19.87 -8.40 -4.04
CA VAL A 91 -18.73 -7.57 -4.48
C VAL A 91 -19.13 -6.11 -4.65
N ASN A 92 -20.22 -5.69 -4.00
CA ASN A 92 -20.77 -4.35 -4.16
C ASN A 92 -19.77 -3.24 -3.72
N PRO A 93 -19.55 -2.20 -4.55
CA PRO A 93 -18.57 -1.16 -4.24
C PRO A 93 -18.78 -0.44 -2.89
N PRO A 94 -20.01 -0.01 -2.52
CA PRO A 94 -20.23 0.68 -1.25
C PRO A 94 -19.79 -0.12 -0.02
N ASP A 95 -20.04 -1.43 0.00
CA ASP A 95 -19.70 -2.27 1.15
C ASP A 95 -18.23 -2.63 1.24
N LEU A 96 -17.55 -2.73 0.10
CA LEU A 96 -16.09 -2.86 0.06
C LEU A 96 -15.39 -1.57 0.50
N TRP A 97 -15.92 -0.41 0.10
CA TRP A 97 -15.35 0.91 0.35
C TRP A 97 -15.58 1.43 1.78
N ARG A 98 -16.78 1.29 2.36
CA ARG A 98 -17.17 2.00 3.60
C ARG A 98 -16.36 1.63 4.86
N SER A 99 -15.67 0.48 4.89
CA SER A 99 -14.75 0.10 5.99
C SER A 99 -13.29 0.41 5.71
N THR A 100 -12.96 1.05 4.59
CA THR A 100 -11.58 1.43 4.23
C THR A 100 -11.17 2.73 4.89
N MET A 101 -9.87 3.05 4.88
CA MET A 101 -9.41 4.38 5.32
C MET A 101 -9.96 5.51 4.43
N MET A 102 -10.21 5.27 3.13
CA MET A 102 -10.83 6.26 2.24
C MET A 102 -12.27 6.57 2.64
N GLY A 103 -13.07 5.54 2.96
CA GLY A 103 -14.45 5.74 3.43
C GLY A 103 -14.56 6.34 4.83
N ASN A 104 -13.45 6.44 5.56
CA ASN A 104 -13.39 7.02 6.90
C ASN A 104 -12.40 8.19 6.99
N SER A 105 -11.91 8.71 5.87
CA SER A 105 -10.81 9.70 5.83
C SER A 105 -11.13 11.00 6.56
N ALA A 106 -12.40 11.44 6.51
CA ALA A 106 -12.89 12.62 7.21
C ALA A 106 -13.21 12.35 8.69
N ARG A 107 -13.30 11.08 9.10
CA ARG A 107 -13.65 10.62 10.46
C ARG A 107 -12.47 10.04 11.22
N ASP A 108 -11.33 9.89 10.56
CA ASP A 108 -10.09 9.38 11.14
C ASP A 108 -9.65 10.28 12.32
N PRO A 109 -9.65 9.76 13.57
CA PRO A 109 -9.28 10.55 14.74
C PRO A 109 -7.80 10.93 14.73
N PHE A 110 -6.91 10.13 14.13
CA PHE A 110 -5.50 10.47 14.02
C PHE A 110 -5.33 11.69 13.11
N TRP A 111 -5.96 11.68 11.95
CA TRP A 111 -5.94 12.81 11.02
C TRP A 111 -6.53 14.07 11.66
N ARG A 112 -7.70 13.98 12.30
CA ARG A 112 -8.32 15.15 12.97
C ARG A 112 -7.44 15.72 14.08
N ALA A 113 -6.81 14.86 14.88
CA ALA A 113 -5.85 15.28 15.90
C ALA A 113 -4.65 15.97 15.27
N LYS A 114 -4.13 15.44 14.15
CA LYS A 114 -3.00 16.03 13.45
C LYS A 114 -3.32 17.39 12.85
N VAL A 115 -4.46 17.56 12.17
CA VAL A 115 -4.91 18.89 11.69
C VAL A 115 -5.00 19.87 12.86
N SER A 116 -5.60 19.44 13.97
CA SER A 116 -5.69 20.28 15.17
C SER A 116 -4.33 20.63 15.75
N HIS A 117 -3.35 19.74 15.67
CA HIS A 117 -1.98 19.99 16.13
C HIS A 117 -1.28 21.03 15.25
N GLU A 118 -1.32 20.87 13.92
CA GLU A 118 -0.75 21.87 12.99
C GLU A 118 -1.35 23.27 13.23
N VAL A 119 -2.68 23.36 13.40
CA VAL A 119 -3.37 24.63 13.71
C VAL A 119 -2.95 25.19 15.08
N THR A 120 -2.71 24.33 16.07
CA THR A 120 -2.28 24.77 17.41
C THR A 120 -0.85 25.33 17.36
N VAL A 121 0.01 24.73 16.54
CA VAL A 121 1.40 25.16 16.36
C VAL A 121 1.48 26.47 15.57
N ASN A 122 0.72 26.57 14.46
CA ASN A 122 0.68 27.75 13.59
C ASN A 122 -0.74 28.33 13.44
N PRO A 123 -1.30 29.02 14.47
CA PRO A 123 -2.68 29.50 14.44
C PRO A 123 -2.99 30.50 13.33
N ALA A 124 -1.99 31.28 12.89
CA ALA A 124 -2.14 32.23 11.80
C ALA A 124 -2.45 31.55 10.46
N HIS A 125 -2.08 30.27 10.31
CA HIS A 125 -2.26 29.50 9.08
C HIS A 125 -3.48 28.59 9.11
N GLN A 126 -4.32 28.67 10.15
CA GLN A 126 -5.46 27.77 10.35
C GLN A 126 -6.29 27.54 9.08
N SER A 127 -6.70 28.63 8.41
CA SER A 127 -7.56 28.50 7.22
C SER A 127 -6.87 27.79 6.04
N ALA A 128 -5.57 27.99 5.86
CA ALA A 128 -4.81 27.35 4.78
C ALA A 128 -4.53 25.88 5.10
N LEU A 129 -4.18 25.57 6.36
CA LEU A 129 -3.95 24.20 6.83
C LEU A 129 -5.22 23.35 6.71
N GLU A 130 -6.36 23.85 7.23
CA GLU A 130 -7.63 23.12 7.16
C GLU A 130 -8.08 22.90 5.70
N ASP A 131 -7.96 23.92 4.83
CA ASP A 131 -8.30 23.76 3.40
C ASP A 131 -7.40 22.74 2.71
N LYS A 132 -6.10 22.78 3.00
CA LYS A 132 -5.12 21.86 2.43
C LYS A 132 -5.41 20.43 2.84
N CYS A 133 -5.62 20.17 4.13
CA CYS A 133 -5.89 18.82 4.62
C CYS A 133 -7.22 18.27 4.07
N THR A 134 -8.26 19.11 4.02
CA THR A 134 -9.59 18.69 3.53
C THR A 134 -9.63 18.46 2.02
N SER A 135 -8.71 19.03 1.25
CA SER A 135 -8.60 18.75 -0.20
C SER A 135 -8.35 17.28 -0.54
N CYS A 136 -7.74 16.51 0.37
CA CYS A 136 -7.53 15.06 0.19
C CYS A 136 -8.42 14.20 1.11
N HIS A 137 -8.75 14.67 2.32
CA HIS A 137 -9.49 13.87 3.31
C HIS A 137 -11.02 14.05 3.27
N ALA A 138 -11.51 15.16 2.73
CA ALA A 138 -12.93 15.44 2.56
C ALA A 138 -13.20 16.19 1.24
N PRO A 139 -12.73 15.63 0.10
CA PRO A 139 -12.65 16.37 -1.17
C PRO A 139 -14.02 16.86 -1.64
N MET A 140 -15.10 16.09 -1.49
CA MET A 140 -16.41 16.48 -2.01
C MET A 140 -17.00 17.73 -1.33
N GLY A 141 -16.75 17.94 -0.04
CA GLY A 141 -17.16 19.15 0.67
C GLY A 141 -16.25 20.34 0.32
N ARG A 142 -14.92 20.11 0.39
CA ARG A 142 -13.92 21.14 0.08
C ARG A 142 -14.06 21.67 -1.34
N PHE A 143 -14.15 20.76 -2.33
CA PHE A 143 -14.22 21.16 -3.73
C PHE A 143 -15.57 21.77 -4.11
N ASP A 144 -16.67 21.40 -3.46
CA ASP A 144 -17.95 22.10 -3.64
C ASP A 144 -17.83 23.59 -3.31
N LYS A 145 -17.25 23.89 -2.14
CA LYS A 145 -17.00 25.27 -1.71
C LYS A 145 -16.02 25.99 -2.65
N PHE A 146 -14.93 25.32 -3.03
CA PHE A 146 -13.94 25.88 -3.96
C PHE A 146 -14.56 26.23 -5.32
N LEU A 147 -15.28 25.29 -5.95
CA LEU A 147 -15.91 25.46 -7.27
C LEU A 147 -17.03 26.51 -7.25
N SER A 148 -17.68 26.70 -6.09
CA SER A 148 -18.68 27.75 -5.88
C SER A 148 -18.09 29.13 -5.57
N GLY A 149 -16.76 29.28 -5.53
CA GLY A 149 -16.07 30.53 -5.22
C GLY A 149 -16.10 30.90 -3.73
N GLY A 150 -16.31 29.92 -2.83
CA GLY A 150 -16.45 30.11 -1.39
C GLY A 150 -15.13 30.24 -0.61
N GLY A 151 -13.97 30.02 -1.25
CA GLY A 151 -12.66 30.10 -0.61
C GLY A 151 -12.30 28.85 0.23
N HIS A 152 -11.45 29.03 1.25
CA HIS A 152 -10.94 27.95 2.12
C HIS A 152 -12.06 27.17 2.83
N TYR A 153 -11.96 25.85 2.89
CA TYR A 153 -12.87 24.98 3.61
C TYR A 153 -12.36 24.62 5.00
N SER A 154 -13.16 24.87 6.04
CA SER A 154 -12.76 24.69 7.44
C SER A 154 -13.16 23.32 8.02
N MET A 155 -12.50 22.93 9.10
CA MET A 155 -12.91 21.76 9.90
C MET A 155 -14.28 21.95 10.54
N LEU A 156 -14.68 23.19 10.85
CA LEU A 156 -16.02 23.50 11.36
C LEU A 156 -17.11 23.25 10.31
N GLU A 157 -16.83 23.54 9.04
CA GLU A 157 -17.74 23.21 7.95
C GLU A 157 -17.82 21.70 7.75
N LEU A 158 -16.67 21.02 7.74
CA LEU A 158 -16.57 19.57 7.61
C LEU A 158 -17.43 18.82 8.63
N VAL A 159 -17.43 19.23 9.90
CA VAL A 159 -18.22 18.54 10.94
C VAL A 159 -19.73 18.68 10.77
N ASN A 160 -20.19 19.68 10.03
CA ASN A 160 -21.60 19.95 9.77
C ASN A 160 -22.05 19.55 8.36
N ASP A 161 -21.14 19.08 7.51
CA ASP A 161 -21.40 18.70 6.12
C ASP A 161 -21.45 17.17 5.97
N PRO A 162 -22.63 16.57 5.75
CA PRO A 162 -22.74 15.12 5.59
C PRO A 162 -22.04 14.59 4.33
N ILE A 163 -21.87 15.43 3.30
CA ILE A 163 -21.15 15.06 2.07
C ILE A 163 -19.64 15.03 2.34
N ALA A 164 -19.12 15.97 3.12
CA ALA A 164 -17.72 15.97 3.56
C ALA A 164 -17.41 14.80 4.52
N GLN A 165 -18.34 14.48 5.43
CA GLN A 165 -18.22 13.36 6.37
C GLN A 165 -18.22 11.97 5.70
N ASP A 166 -18.62 11.90 4.43
CA ASP A 166 -18.57 10.68 3.61
C ASP A 166 -17.15 10.39 3.10
N GLY A 167 -16.16 11.25 3.42
CA GLY A 167 -14.74 11.02 3.15
C GLY A 167 -14.39 11.05 1.65
N VAL A 168 -13.40 10.25 1.27
CA VAL A 168 -13.04 10.03 -0.15
C VAL A 168 -14.02 9.01 -0.73
N SER A 169 -15.21 9.52 -1.10
CA SER A 169 -16.35 8.73 -1.59
C SER A 169 -16.41 8.63 -3.12
N CYS A 170 -17.48 8.03 -3.65
CA CYS A 170 -17.64 7.67 -5.05
C CYS A 170 -17.28 8.81 -6.01
N LEU A 171 -17.84 10.01 -5.79
CA LEU A 171 -17.66 11.13 -6.71
C LEU A 171 -16.30 11.82 -6.56
N ALA A 172 -15.57 11.58 -5.46
CA ALA A 172 -14.19 12.05 -5.31
C ALA A 172 -13.26 11.44 -6.37
N CYS A 173 -13.60 10.25 -6.90
CA CYS A 173 -12.87 9.57 -7.98
C CYS A 173 -13.65 9.62 -9.31
N HIS A 174 -14.93 9.24 -9.31
CA HIS A 174 -15.71 9.07 -10.53
C HIS A 174 -16.10 10.38 -11.24
N MET A 175 -15.93 11.53 -10.57
CA MET A 175 -16.15 12.85 -11.19
C MET A 175 -14.82 13.54 -11.57
N GLN A 176 -13.66 12.92 -11.30
CA GLN A 176 -12.38 13.52 -11.64
C GLN A 176 -12.22 13.67 -13.16
N SER A 177 -11.77 14.84 -13.57
CA SER A 177 -11.53 15.15 -14.98
C SER A 177 -10.23 14.48 -15.46
N PRO A 178 -10.23 13.89 -16.67
CA PRO A 178 -9.01 13.35 -17.29
C PRO A 178 -7.90 14.41 -17.44
N ASP A 179 -8.26 15.69 -17.55
CA ASP A 179 -7.32 16.82 -17.73
C ASP A 179 -6.38 17.06 -16.52
N SER A 180 -6.62 16.38 -15.39
CA SER A 180 -5.78 16.47 -14.19
C SER A 180 -5.10 15.16 -13.79
N SER A 181 -5.49 14.03 -14.39
CA SER A 181 -4.98 12.70 -14.03
C SER A 181 -3.47 12.60 -14.27
N GLY A 182 -2.69 12.32 -13.22
CA GLY A 182 -1.22 12.22 -13.31
C GLY A 182 -0.47 13.55 -13.56
N LEU A 183 -1.19 14.67 -13.65
CA LEU A 183 -0.62 15.98 -14.00
C LEU A 183 -0.65 16.98 -12.85
N LEU A 184 -1.59 16.84 -11.93
CA LEU A 184 -1.75 17.71 -10.77
C LEU A 184 -1.59 16.91 -9.48
N PHE A 185 -1.00 17.55 -8.47
CA PHE A 185 -0.62 16.93 -7.20
C PHE A 185 -1.06 17.82 -6.03
N SER A 186 -0.79 17.36 -4.82
CA SER A 186 -0.93 18.15 -3.58
C SER A 186 -2.35 18.66 -3.35
N GLY A 187 -3.37 17.84 -3.62
CA GLY A 187 -4.75 18.25 -3.41
C GLY A 187 -5.37 19.07 -4.55
N ASN A 188 -4.68 19.25 -5.67
CA ASN A 188 -5.14 20.11 -6.79
C ASN A 188 -5.91 19.32 -7.88
N GLN A 189 -6.92 18.54 -7.50
CA GLN A 189 -7.73 17.79 -8.47
C GLN A 189 -8.68 18.71 -9.26
N LYS A 190 -9.07 18.28 -10.48
CA LYS A 190 -10.16 18.88 -11.25
C LYS A 190 -11.33 17.92 -11.35
N TYR A 191 -12.53 18.47 -11.35
CA TYR A 191 -13.77 17.72 -11.46
C TYR A 191 -14.60 18.18 -12.66
N ASP A 192 -15.21 17.23 -13.37
CA ASP A 192 -16.17 17.54 -14.42
C ASP A 192 -17.53 17.87 -13.78
N THR A 193 -17.91 19.15 -13.85
CA THR A 193 -19.16 19.67 -13.26
C THR A 193 -20.34 19.67 -14.23
N THR A 194 -20.21 19.03 -15.40
CA THR A 194 -21.26 18.99 -16.44
C THR A 194 -22.32 17.91 -16.19
N GLY A 195 -22.30 17.24 -15.03
CA GLY A 195 -23.25 16.18 -14.68
C GLY A 195 -22.85 14.81 -15.24
N VAL A 196 -21.54 14.59 -15.44
CA VAL A 196 -20.97 13.37 -16.00
C VAL A 196 -20.20 12.60 -14.92
N LEU A 197 -20.29 11.27 -14.96
CA LEU A 197 -19.43 10.38 -14.17
C LEU A 197 -18.72 9.39 -15.07
N TYR A 198 -17.45 9.12 -14.76
CA TYR A 198 -16.60 8.24 -15.55
C TYR A 198 -16.54 6.85 -14.94
N GLY A 199 -16.65 5.81 -15.77
CA GLY A 199 -16.43 4.42 -15.41
C GLY A 199 -15.54 3.70 -16.43
N PRO A 200 -15.12 2.46 -16.14
CA PRO A 200 -14.19 1.71 -16.99
C PRO A 200 -14.85 1.02 -18.19
N TYR A 201 -16.17 1.16 -18.37
CA TYR A 201 -16.93 0.41 -19.37
C TYR A 201 -17.55 1.33 -20.42
N SER A 202 -17.48 0.91 -21.68
CA SER A 202 -18.26 1.49 -22.77
C SER A 202 -19.70 0.98 -22.77
N ASP A 203 -20.58 1.74 -23.44
CA ASP A 203 -21.96 1.33 -23.76
C ASP A 203 -22.79 0.93 -22.54
N VAL A 204 -22.66 1.67 -21.43
CA VAL A 204 -23.45 1.47 -20.20
C VAL A 204 -24.87 2.01 -20.38
N PHE A 205 -25.87 1.30 -19.86
CA PHE A 205 -27.25 1.79 -19.85
C PHE A 205 -27.42 2.85 -18.75
N GLY A 206 -27.24 4.13 -19.13
CA GLY A 206 -27.16 5.25 -18.18
C GLY A 206 -28.50 5.78 -17.63
N ALA A 207 -29.64 5.45 -18.25
CA ALA A 207 -30.94 6.04 -17.91
C ALA A 207 -31.33 5.93 -16.41
N PRO A 208 -31.05 4.83 -15.68
CA PRO A 208 -31.29 4.76 -14.25
C PRO A 208 -30.45 5.78 -13.46
N MET A 209 -29.15 5.87 -13.73
CA MET A 209 -28.28 6.82 -13.03
C MET A 209 -28.71 8.27 -13.30
N GLU A 210 -29.04 8.62 -14.54
CA GLU A 210 -29.54 9.95 -14.91
C GLU A 210 -30.87 10.27 -14.21
N SER A 211 -31.79 9.30 -14.14
CA SER A 211 -33.14 9.54 -13.61
C SER A 211 -33.19 9.57 -12.08
N PHE A 212 -32.41 8.73 -11.39
CA PHE A 212 -32.47 8.58 -9.94
C PHE A 212 -31.43 9.42 -9.19
N VAL A 213 -30.25 9.59 -9.78
CA VAL A 213 -29.09 10.25 -9.17
C VAL A 213 -28.73 11.54 -9.90
N GLY A 214 -29.10 11.70 -11.18
CA GLY A 214 -28.88 12.95 -11.92
C GLY A 214 -27.51 13.07 -12.58
N TYR A 215 -26.79 11.96 -12.77
CA TYR A 215 -25.52 11.92 -13.49
C TYR A 215 -25.58 10.99 -14.71
N ASN A 216 -24.93 11.40 -15.80
CA ASN A 216 -24.73 10.58 -17.00
C ASN A 216 -23.44 9.77 -16.89
N PRO A 217 -23.49 8.42 -16.84
CA PRO A 217 -22.29 7.59 -16.82
C PRO A 217 -21.69 7.46 -18.22
N ILE A 218 -20.40 7.77 -18.36
CA ILE A 218 -19.64 7.60 -19.59
C ILE A 218 -18.35 6.80 -19.34
N HIS A 219 -17.77 6.27 -20.42
CA HIS A 219 -16.47 5.64 -20.38
C HIS A 219 -15.36 6.68 -20.17
N GLY A 220 -14.38 6.38 -19.30
CA GLY A 220 -13.18 7.19 -19.10
C GLY A 220 -11.95 6.31 -18.92
N ASP A 221 -10.97 6.41 -19.82
CA ASP A 221 -9.73 5.63 -19.79
C ASP A 221 -8.88 5.93 -18.54
N HIS A 222 -8.95 7.15 -18.02
CA HIS A 222 -8.20 7.55 -16.83
C HIS A 222 -8.69 6.87 -15.54
N ILE A 223 -9.91 6.31 -15.50
CA ILE A 223 -10.44 5.67 -14.30
C ILE A 223 -9.64 4.42 -13.90
N VAL A 224 -8.96 3.81 -14.86
CA VAL A 224 -8.13 2.62 -14.65
C VAL A 224 -6.63 2.93 -14.61
N ASP A 225 -6.27 4.20 -14.76
CA ASP A 225 -4.89 4.70 -14.81
C ASP A 225 -4.39 5.16 -13.43
N ALA A 226 -3.11 4.94 -13.15
CA ALA A 226 -2.48 5.32 -11.88
C ALA A 226 -2.59 6.82 -11.57
N GLY A 227 -2.66 7.67 -12.61
CA GLY A 227 -2.80 9.11 -12.51
C GLY A 227 -4.06 9.57 -11.77
N LEU A 228 -5.12 8.75 -11.70
CA LEU A 228 -6.32 9.04 -10.91
C LEU A 228 -6.00 9.20 -9.41
N CYS A 229 -4.96 8.52 -8.92
CA CYS A 229 -4.54 8.56 -7.52
C CYS A 229 -3.59 9.72 -7.23
N ALA A 230 -2.92 10.26 -8.26
CA ALA A 230 -1.79 11.20 -8.14
C ALA A 230 -2.15 12.50 -7.40
N GLY A 231 -3.38 12.99 -7.58
CA GLY A 231 -3.85 14.23 -6.97
C GLY A 231 -3.79 14.24 -5.44
N CYS A 232 -3.93 13.08 -4.80
CA CYS A 232 -3.84 12.91 -3.35
C CYS A 232 -2.57 12.18 -2.90
N HIS A 233 -1.97 11.34 -3.76
CA HIS A 233 -0.84 10.46 -3.43
C HIS A 233 0.53 10.99 -3.88
N SER A 234 0.62 12.30 -4.15
CA SER A 234 1.85 13.09 -4.15
C SER A 234 1.53 14.43 -3.49
N LEU A 235 2.15 14.75 -2.36
CA LEU A 235 1.87 15.92 -1.55
C LEU A 235 3.17 16.69 -1.27
N VAL A 236 3.20 17.89 -1.84
CA VAL A 236 4.22 18.91 -1.59
C VAL A 236 3.55 20.09 -0.87
N THR A 237 4.14 20.51 0.23
CA THR A 237 3.65 21.57 1.13
C THR A 237 4.68 22.69 1.23
N GLU A 238 4.21 23.90 1.53
CA GLU A 238 5.10 25.02 1.85
C GLU A 238 5.69 24.83 3.25
N THR A 239 6.91 25.33 3.45
CA THR A 239 7.59 25.30 4.75
C THR A 239 7.39 26.62 5.50
N ALA A 240 7.01 26.51 6.78
CA ALA A 240 7.03 27.60 7.75
C ALA A 240 8.18 27.43 8.75
N ASP A 241 8.77 28.54 9.19
CA ASP A 241 9.73 28.57 10.29
C ASP A 241 9.06 28.36 11.67
N LEU A 242 9.85 28.38 12.74
CA LEU A 242 9.33 28.17 14.10
C LEU A 242 8.42 29.30 14.60
N ASP A 243 8.52 30.50 14.01
CA ASP A 243 7.67 31.67 14.29
C ASP A 243 6.40 31.67 13.43
N GLY A 244 6.24 30.69 12.54
CA GLY A 244 5.11 30.53 11.64
C GLY A 244 5.21 31.37 10.37
N ASN A 245 6.37 31.91 10.01
CA ASN A 245 6.54 32.62 8.74
C ASN A 245 6.86 31.63 7.62
N LEU A 246 6.20 31.77 6.48
CA LEU A 246 6.55 31.01 5.28
C LEU A 246 7.98 31.36 4.82
N THR A 247 8.81 30.35 4.59
CA THR A 247 10.19 30.55 4.13
C THR A 247 10.30 30.74 2.62
N GLY A 248 9.23 30.37 1.89
CA GLY A 248 9.21 30.27 0.42
C GLY A 248 9.72 28.93 -0.11
N ASP A 249 10.12 28.02 0.79
CA ASP A 249 10.55 26.67 0.45
C ASP A 249 9.38 25.69 0.45
N HIS A 250 9.64 24.49 -0.07
CA HIS A 250 8.68 23.41 -0.12
C HIS A 250 9.30 22.11 0.39
N PHE A 251 8.45 21.28 0.99
CA PHE A 251 8.81 19.95 1.46
C PHE A 251 7.93 18.89 0.78
N VAL A 252 8.54 17.76 0.41
CA VAL A 252 7.83 16.62 -0.16
C VAL A 252 7.38 15.71 0.99
N GLU A 253 6.18 15.98 1.50
CA GLU A 253 5.59 15.19 2.58
C GLU A 253 5.30 13.76 2.14
N GLN A 254 4.79 13.58 0.93
CA GLN A 254 4.42 12.27 0.38
C GLN A 254 4.69 12.25 -1.12
N ALA A 255 5.21 11.14 -1.64
CA ALA A 255 5.57 11.03 -3.05
C ALA A 255 5.16 9.69 -3.68
N THR A 256 4.16 8.98 -3.15
CA THR A 256 3.81 7.62 -3.57
C THR A 256 3.62 7.47 -5.09
N TYR A 257 2.93 8.40 -5.74
CA TYR A 257 2.77 8.36 -7.20
C TYR A 257 4.10 8.62 -7.94
N HIS A 258 4.94 9.55 -7.46
CA HIS A 258 6.26 9.79 -8.05
C HIS A 258 7.24 8.63 -7.82
N GLU A 259 7.15 7.96 -6.67
CA GLU A 259 7.87 6.72 -6.38
C GLU A 259 7.45 5.62 -7.36
N TRP A 260 6.16 5.56 -7.73
CA TRP A 260 5.66 4.65 -8.76
C TRP A 260 6.11 5.01 -10.18
N LEU A 261 6.14 6.30 -10.52
CA LEU A 261 6.73 6.75 -11.79
C LEU A 261 8.18 6.28 -11.94
N ASN A 262 8.95 6.33 -10.84
CA ASN A 262 10.33 5.83 -10.75
C ASN A 262 10.39 4.33 -10.38
N SER A 263 9.60 3.50 -11.05
CA SER A 263 9.61 2.05 -10.83
C SER A 263 9.33 1.31 -12.13
N ALA A 264 9.66 0.01 -12.14
CA ALA A 264 9.29 -0.90 -13.21
C ALA A 264 7.77 -1.17 -13.29
N PHE A 265 6.98 -0.68 -12.32
CA PHE A 265 5.53 -0.84 -12.31
C PHE A 265 4.81 0.24 -13.11
N ASN A 266 5.51 1.30 -13.50
CA ASN A 266 4.97 2.39 -14.29
C ASN A 266 4.45 1.87 -15.65
N THR A 267 3.13 1.78 -15.81
CA THR A 267 2.48 1.27 -17.02
C THR A 267 2.69 2.14 -18.26
N ASP A 268 3.07 3.42 -18.08
CA ASP A 268 3.40 4.29 -19.21
C ASP A 268 4.80 3.97 -19.76
N ALA A 269 5.71 3.53 -18.89
CA ALA A 269 7.08 3.16 -19.24
C ALA A 269 7.20 1.67 -19.62
N ASP A 270 6.43 0.79 -18.98
CA ASP A 270 6.35 -0.65 -19.24
C ASP A 270 4.88 -1.10 -19.36
N PRO A 271 4.25 -0.93 -20.54
CA PRO A 271 2.84 -1.29 -20.73
C PRO A 271 2.56 -2.80 -20.70
N GLU A 272 3.59 -3.64 -20.85
CA GLU A 272 3.42 -5.11 -20.92
C GLU A 272 3.51 -5.76 -19.54
N SER A 273 4.40 -5.27 -18.67
CA SER A 273 4.66 -5.89 -17.36
C SER A 273 4.34 -4.97 -16.17
N GLY A 274 4.14 -3.67 -16.40
CA GLY A 274 3.76 -2.71 -15.38
C GLY A 274 2.38 -2.98 -14.77
N LEU A 275 2.15 -2.46 -13.57
CA LEU A 275 0.86 -2.55 -12.88
C LEU A 275 0.48 -1.18 -12.33
N SER A 276 -0.72 -0.71 -12.69
CA SER A 276 -1.28 0.52 -12.14
C SER A 276 -1.64 0.37 -10.66
N CYS A 277 -1.85 1.51 -9.98
CA CYS A 277 -2.34 1.55 -8.60
C CYS A 277 -3.58 0.66 -8.41
N GLN A 278 -4.53 0.74 -9.34
CA GLN A 278 -5.78 -0.01 -9.31
C GLN A 278 -5.56 -1.51 -9.47
N ALA A 279 -4.55 -1.95 -10.22
CA ALA A 279 -4.29 -3.37 -10.42
C ALA A 279 -3.99 -4.09 -9.09
N CYS A 280 -3.34 -3.41 -8.14
CA CYS A 280 -3.05 -3.95 -6.81
C CYS A 280 -4.10 -3.57 -5.75
N HIS A 281 -4.55 -2.30 -5.72
CA HIS A 281 -5.43 -1.79 -4.66
C HIS A 281 -6.93 -1.94 -4.96
N MET A 282 -7.28 -2.21 -6.22
CA MET A 282 -8.64 -2.52 -6.66
C MET A 282 -8.65 -3.82 -7.47
N PRO A 283 -8.30 -4.97 -6.85
CA PRO A 283 -8.06 -6.21 -7.56
C PRO A 283 -9.24 -6.60 -8.43
N ARG A 284 -8.96 -6.90 -9.70
CA ARG A 284 -9.98 -7.23 -10.69
C ARG A 284 -10.35 -8.70 -10.66
N ILE A 285 -11.61 -8.97 -10.95
CA ILE A 285 -12.12 -10.31 -11.28
C ILE A 285 -12.59 -10.31 -12.73
N ASP A 286 -12.39 -11.43 -13.43
CA ASP A 286 -12.86 -11.60 -14.81
C ASP A 286 -14.32 -12.10 -14.89
N ASP A 287 -14.95 -12.29 -13.74
CA ASP A 287 -16.35 -12.69 -13.63
C ASP A 287 -17.29 -11.65 -14.28
N ALA A 288 -18.37 -12.14 -14.87
CA ALA A 288 -19.41 -11.31 -15.47
C ALA A 288 -20.34 -10.76 -14.36
N VAL A 289 -20.16 -9.49 -13.99
CA VAL A 289 -20.92 -8.85 -12.90
C VAL A 289 -22.01 -7.92 -13.43
N ILE A 290 -23.24 -8.08 -12.96
CA ILE A 290 -24.32 -7.10 -13.19
C ILE A 290 -24.09 -5.94 -12.22
N ILE A 291 -23.76 -4.75 -12.75
CA ILE A 291 -23.25 -3.62 -11.95
C ILE A 291 -24.33 -2.70 -11.35
N SER A 292 -25.62 -3.00 -11.57
CA SER A 292 -26.75 -2.26 -10.99
C SER A 292 -27.88 -3.22 -10.63
N ALA A 293 -28.41 -3.08 -9.42
CA ALA A 293 -29.62 -3.76 -8.97
C ALA A 293 -30.87 -3.27 -9.72
N LEU A 294 -31.98 -3.99 -9.55
CA LEU A 294 -33.35 -3.60 -9.96
C LEU A 294 -33.69 -3.74 -11.46
N TYR A 295 -32.75 -4.15 -12.31
CA TYR A 295 -32.96 -4.26 -13.75
C TYR A 295 -32.48 -5.61 -14.29
N ASP A 296 -33.44 -6.50 -14.57
CA ASP A 296 -33.19 -7.87 -15.03
C ASP A 296 -32.61 -7.98 -16.45
N PHE A 297 -32.75 -6.92 -17.26
CA PHE A 297 -32.27 -6.86 -18.65
C PHE A 297 -30.84 -6.33 -18.79
N LEU A 298 -30.17 -5.95 -17.70
CA LEU A 298 -28.80 -5.43 -17.78
C LEU A 298 -27.82 -6.49 -18.26
N THR A 299 -26.90 -6.08 -19.12
CA THR A 299 -25.79 -6.94 -19.56
C THR A 299 -24.66 -6.88 -18.54
N PRO A 300 -24.10 -8.02 -18.11
CA PRO A 300 -23.02 -8.06 -17.14
C PRO A 300 -21.72 -7.49 -17.74
N ARG A 301 -20.81 -7.04 -16.87
CA ARG A 301 -19.55 -6.40 -17.23
C ARG A 301 -18.37 -7.18 -16.65
N SER A 302 -17.29 -7.21 -17.42
CA SER A 302 -16.01 -7.83 -17.07
C SER A 302 -14.89 -7.10 -17.82
N PRO A 303 -13.70 -6.94 -17.23
CA PRO A 303 -13.33 -7.29 -15.85
C PRO A 303 -13.95 -6.31 -14.83
N PHE A 304 -14.17 -6.74 -13.58
CA PHE A 304 -14.74 -5.95 -12.49
C PHE A 304 -13.74 -5.61 -11.40
N GLY A 305 -13.56 -4.31 -11.09
CA GLY A 305 -12.66 -3.83 -10.05
C GLY A 305 -13.29 -3.82 -8.67
N LYS A 306 -12.78 -4.63 -7.74
CA LYS A 306 -13.24 -4.66 -6.35
C LYS A 306 -12.72 -3.43 -5.61
N HIS A 307 -13.60 -2.67 -4.97
CA HIS A 307 -13.25 -1.46 -4.22
C HIS A 307 -12.66 -1.78 -2.83
N GLU A 308 -11.69 -2.70 -2.79
CA GLU A 308 -11.04 -3.12 -1.55
C GLU A 308 -10.18 -2.01 -0.94
N LEU A 309 -9.44 -1.26 -1.79
CA LEU A 309 -8.75 0.00 -1.46
C LEU A 309 -7.92 -0.07 -0.16
N VAL A 310 -7.31 -1.23 0.10
CA VAL A 310 -6.51 -1.46 1.30
C VAL A 310 -5.08 -1.00 1.10
N GLY A 311 -4.48 -0.47 2.17
CA GLY A 311 -3.05 -0.16 2.28
C GLY A 311 -2.41 -0.98 3.40
N GLY A 312 -1.53 -0.35 4.21
CA GLY A 312 -0.87 -1.01 5.34
C GLY A 312 -1.49 -0.77 6.72
N ASN A 313 -2.46 0.14 6.87
CA ASN A 313 -2.84 0.70 8.18
C ASN A 313 -3.78 -0.20 9.03
N VAL A 314 -3.33 -1.41 9.37
CA VAL A 314 -4.08 -2.36 10.21
C VAL A 314 -4.40 -1.77 11.59
N PHE A 315 -3.47 -1.02 12.19
CA PHE A 315 -3.68 -0.38 13.49
C PHE A 315 -4.90 0.55 13.50
N MET A 316 -4.97 1.51 12.56
CA MET A 316 -6.11 2.42 12.53
C MET A 316 -7.41 1.71 12.16
N LEU A 317 -7.39 0.70 11.29
CA LEU A 317 -8.61 -0.08 11.01
C LEU A 317 -9.15 -0.79 12.26
N LYS A 318 -8.26 -1.34 13.12
CA LYS A 318 -8.64 -1.91 14.42
C LYS A 318 -9.18 -0.83 15.38
N LEU A 319 -8.53 0.33 15.44
CA LEU A 319 -8.96 1.45 16.27
C LEU A 319 -10.35 1.96 15.84
N LEU A 320 -10.57 2.16 14.55
CA LEU A 320 -11.88 2.53 13.97
C LEU A 320 -12.94 1.48 14.30
N LYS A 321 -12.64 0.19 14.12
CA LYS A 321 -13.54 -0.92 14.48
C LYS A 321 -13.95 -0.87 15.97
N GLY A 322 -13.02 -0.55 16.86
CA GLY A 322 -13.26 -0.46 18.30
C GLY A 322 -14.12 0.74 18.72
N ASN A 323 -14.25 1.76 17.85
CA ASN A 323 -14.83 3.06 18.16
C ASN A 323 -15.94 3.48 17.18
N ILE A 324 -16.64 2.52 16.55
CA ILE A 324 -17.66 2.77 15.51
C ILE A 324 -18.70 3.80 15.96
N ASP A 325 -19.31 3.61 17.13
CA ASP A 325 -20.38 4.49 17.61
C ASP A 325 -19.85 5.88 17.99
N GLN A 326 -18.70 5.94 18.67
CA GLN A 326 -18.09 7.19 19.12
C GLN A 326 -17.66 8.08 17.93
N LEU A 327 -17.19 7.46 16.84
CA LEU A 327 -16.76 8.16 15.63
C LEU A 327 -17.89 8.30 14.59
N LEU A 328 -19.09 7.78 14.90
CA LEU A 328 -20.25 7.76 14.01
C LEU A 328 -19.92 7.13 12.64
N LEU A 329 -19.14 6.03 12.65
CA LEU A 329 -18.70 5.37 11.43
C LEU A 329 -19.88 4.66 10.76
N THR A 330 -19.86 4.66 9.43
CA THR A 330 -20.95 4.09 8.65
C THR A 330 -20.74 2.59 8.43
N SER A 331 -19.79 1.89 9.03
CA SER A 331 -19.53 0.47 8.74
C SER A 331 -19.67 -0.44 9.95
N SER A 332 -19.96 -1.72 9.72
CA SER A 332 -20.10 -2.71 10.79
C SER A 332 -18.76 -3.34 11.17
N SER A 333 -18.66 -3.89 12.38
CA SER A 333 -17.46 -4.60 12.84
C SER A 333 -17.07 -5.75 11.90
N GLN A 334 -18.04 -6.46 11.31
CA GLN A 334 -17.78 -7.53 10.35
C GLN A 334 -17.13 -7.02 9.05
N LYS A 335 -17.58 -5.87 8.54
CA LYS A 335 -16.98 -5.25 7.35
C LYS A 335 -15.57 -4.73 7.63
N PHE A 336 -15.32 -4.22 8.83
CA PHE A 336 -13.95 -3.92 9.28
C PHE A 336 -13.09 -5.17 9.38
N ASP A 337 -13.61 -6.29 9.90
CA ASP A 337 -12.87 -7.56 9.94
C ASP A 337 -12.45 -8.04 8.55
N SER A 338 -13.34 -7.93 7.55
CA SER A 338 -12.97 -8.23 6.15
C SER A 338 -11.87 -7.30 5.63
N THR A 339 -11.94 -6.00 5.88
CA THR A 339 -10.91 -5.04 5.44
C THR A 339 -9.59 -5.22 6.16
N ILE A 340 -9.60 -5.50 7.47
CA ILE A 340 -8.40 -5.84 8.25
C ILE A 340 -7.76 -7.12 7.70
N ALA A 341 -8.55 -8.15 7.37
CA ALA A 341 -8.03 -9.38 6.78
C ALA A 341 -7.39 -9.15 5.40
N ARG A 342 -7.99 -8.30 4.55
CA ARG A 342 -7.41 -7.91 3.25
C ARG A 342 -6.10 -7.12 3.41
N THR A 343 -6.09 -6.16 4.32
CA THR A 343 -4.92 -5.32 4.65
C THR A 343 -3.76 -6.17 5.17
N THR A 344 -4.05 -7.11 6.08
CA THR A 344 -3.06 -8.05 6.64
C THR A 344 -2.52 -8.97 5.55
N ARG A 345 -3.39 -9.49 4.66
CA ARG A 345 -2.98 -10.34 3.53
C ARG A 345 -2.07 -9.58 2.56
N MET A 346 -2.41 -8.33 2.23
CA MET A 346 -1.56 -7.49 1.37
C MET A 346 -0.16 -7.36 1.95
N LEU A 347 -0.04 -6.96 3.23
CA LEU A 347 1.24 -6.86 3.93
C LEU A 347 2.01 -8.20 3.92
N GLN A 348 1.32 -9.31 4.20
CA GLN A 348 1.98 -10.61 4.37
C GLN A 348 2.38 -11.32 3.08
N GLN A 349 1.66 -11.05 2.00
CA GLN A 349 1.76 -11.84 0.76
C GLN A 349 2.26 -11.03 -0.44
N HIS A 350 2.09 -9.70 -0.44
CA HIS A 350 2.31 -8.88 -1.63
C HIS A 350 3.22 -7.67 -1.41
N THR A 351 3.80 -7.50 -0.22
CA THR A 351 4.63 -6.32 0.10
C THR A 351 6.13 -6.60 0.05
N LEU A 352 6.59 -7.73 0.58
CA LEU A 352 8.01 -7.95 0.80
C LEU A 352 8.41 -9.43 0.68
N MET A 353 9.59 -9.69 0.11
CA MET A 353 10.32 -10.94 0.30
C MET A 353 11.47 -10.75 1.30
N LEU A 354 11.71 -11.79 2.12
CA LEU A 354 12.72 -11.79 3.17
C LEU A 354 13.56 -13.06 3.07
N GLU A 355 14.86 -12.91 2.92
CA GLU A 355 15.79 -14.02 2.64
C GLU A 355 17.03 -13.93 3.56
N PRO A 356 17.00 -14.56 4.74
CA PRO A 356 18.18 -14.66 5.59
C PRO A 356 19.15 -15.73 5.06
N THR A 357 20.45 -15.45 5.13
CA THR A 357 21.53 -16.37 4.76
C THR A 357 22.69 -16.24 5.74
N VAL A 358 23.11 -17.33 6.40
CA VAL A 358 24.38 -17.33 7.13
C VAL A 358 25.51 -17.27 6.12
N ILE A 359 26.36 -16.26 6.07
CA ILE A 359 27.49 -16.18 5.12
C ILE A 359 28.69 -16.98 5.63
N ASP A 360 29.03 -16.75 6.88
CA ASP A 360 30.14 -17.41 7.57
C ASP A 360 29.84 -17.52 9.06
N ARG A 361 30.57 -18.37 9.76
CA ARG A 361 30.46 -18.51 11.20
C ARG A 361 31.80 -18.91 11.78
N THR A 362 32.16 -18.32 12.91
CA THR A 362 33.27 -18.67 13.80
C THR A 362 32.69 -18.95 15.21
N PRO A 363 33.48 -19.47 16.18
CA PRO A 363 33.03 -19.54 17.56
C PRO A 363 32.70 -18.17 18.17
N GLU A 364 33.28 -17.10 17.64
CA GLU A 364 33.09 -15.74 18.11
C GLU A 364 31.94 -15.02 17.42
N THR A 365 31.75 -15.23 16.11
CA THR A 365 30.79 -14.44 15.32
C THR A 365 30.06 -15.29 14.27
N ALA A 366 28.75 -15.12 14.16
CA ALA A 366 27.99 -15.54 12.97
C ALA A 366 27.72 -14.34 12.08
N PHE A 367 28.11 -14.45 10.80
CA PHE A 367 27.84 -13.45 9.77
C PHE A 367 26.56 -13.87 9.06
N ILE A 368 25.51 -13.06 9.17
CA ILE A 368 24.18 -13.37 8.63
C ILE A 368 23.75 -12.19 7.76
N ASP A 369 23.54 -12.44 6.48
CA ASP A 369 22.94 -11.48 5.57
C ASP A 369 21.43 -11.63 5.63
N VAL A 370 20.73 -10.51 5.75
CA VAL A 370 19.27 -10.50 5.65
C VAL A 370 18.89 -9.63 4.47
N LYS A 371 18.49 -10.27 3.37
CA LYS A 371 18.06 -9.58 2.17
C LYS A 371 16.56 -9.31 2.21
N LEU A 372 16.19 -8.06 1.93
CA LEU A 372 14.82 -7.61 1.75
C LEU A 372 14.60 -7.27 0.27
N THR A 373 13.46 -7.66 -0.30
CA THR A 373 13.05 -7.24 -1.66
C THR A 373 11.67 -6.64 -1.60
N ASN A 374 11.55 -5.38 -2.02
CA ASN A 374 10.28 -4.69 -2.11
C ASN A 374 9.48 -5.20 -3.32
N LEU A 375 8.24 -5.61 -3.08
CA LEU A 375 7.31 -6.06 -4.11
C LEU A 375 6.28 -4.99 -4.49
N ALA A 376 6.23 -3.89 -3.75
CA ALA A 376 5.38 -2.76 -4.09
C ALA A 376 5.99 -1.93 -5.22
N GLY A 377 5.14 -1.32 -6.03
CA GLY A 377 5.55 -0.40 -7.10
C GLY A 377 5.95 0.99 -6.60
N HIS A 378 6.12 1.21 -5.31
CA HIS A 378 6.54 2.48 -4.69
C HIS A 378 7.46 2.15 -3.50
N LYS A 379 8.00 3.14 -2.79
CA LYS A 379 8.84 2.83 -1.63
C LYS A 379 8.05 2.06 -0.57
N PHE A 380 8.68 1.20 0.22
CA PHE A 380 8.04 0.55 1.35
C PHE A 380 8.70 0.96 2.68
N PRO A 381 7.94 1.53 3.64
CA PRO A 381 6.53 1.95 3.53
C PRO A 381 6.34 3.34 2.88
N SER A 382 5.46 3.48 1.87
CA SER A 382 5.15 4.79 1.27
C SER A 382 4.08 5.58 2.05
N GLY A 383 3.89 6.84 1.65
CA GLY A 383 2.83 7.74 2.11
C GLY A 383 3.26 8.62 3.27
N TYR A 384 2.36 8.76 4.24
CA TYR A 384 2.51 9.68 5.37
C TYR A 384 3.80 9.44 6.20
N PRO A 385 4.57 10.47 6.58
CA PRO A 385 5.89 10.31 7.21
C PRO A 385 5.95 9.47 8.50
N SER A 386 4.83 9.29 9.20
CA SER A 386 4.80 8.45 10.41
C SER A 386 4.98 6.96 10.15
N ARG A 387 4.91 6.50 8.88
CA ARG A 387 4.98 5.06 8.57
C ARG A 387 6.43 4.57 8.69
N ARG A 388 6.64 3.47 9.41
CA ARG A 388 7.93 2.78 9.45
C ARG A 388 7.79 1.27 9.36
N ALA A 389 8.81 0.62 8.83
CA ALA A 389 9.02 -0.81 8.94
C ALA A 389 10.37 -1.07 9.63
N PHE A 390 10.50 -2.17 10.36
CA PHE A 390 11.76 -2.51 11.02
C PHE A 390 12.03 -4.01 10.96
N LEU A 391 13.32 -4.37 10.93
CA LEU A 391 13.80 -5.73 10.83
C LEU A 391 14.14 -6.27 12.22
N GLU A 392 13.45 -7.31 12.64
CA GLU A 392 13.79 -8.12 13.81
C GLU A 392 14.62 -9.33 13.39
N VAL A 393 15.77 -9.55 14.05
CA VAL A 393 16.58 -10.76 13.90
C VAL A 393 16.78 -11.39 15.26
N GLN A 394 16.35 -12.64 15.40
CA GLN A 394 16.56 -13.44 16.61
C GLN A 394 17.34 -14.72 16.28
N VAL A 395 18.49 -14.89 16.93
CA VAL A 395 19.31 -16.10 16.84
C VAL A 395 19.15 -16.88 18.14
N LYS A 396 18.77 -18.15 18.01
CA LYS A 396 18.55 -19.08 19.12
C LYS A 396 19.49 -20.28 19.04
N ASP A 397 19.84 -20.82 20.19
CA ASP A 397 20.55 -22.11 20.28
C ASP A 397 19.62 -23.30 19.96
N GLN A 398 20.16 -24.51 20.07
CA GLN A 398 19.44 -25.77 19.83
C GLN A 398 18.31 -26.04 20.85
N ASP A 399 18.38 -25.44 22.04
CA ASP A 399 17.42 -25.62 23.13
C ASP A 399 16.35 -24.51 23.12
N GLY A 400 16.47 -23.53 22.22
CA GLY A 400 15.56 -22.42 22.03
C GLY A 400 15.92 -21.16 22.85
N ASN A 401 17.07 -21.13 23.52
CA ASN A 401 17.53 -19.95 24.24
C ASN A 401 18.04 -18.88 23.26
N THR A 402 17.76 -17.61 23.54
CA THR A 402 18.20 -16.50 22.68
C THR A 402 19.69 -16.23 22.90
N ILE A 403 20.45 -16.28 21.81
CA ILE A 403 21.87 -15.86 21.74
C ILE A 403 21.93 -14.36 21.42
N PHE A 404 21.10 -13.92 20.48
CA PHE A 404 21.06 -12.55 20.00
C PHE A 404 19.64 -12.17 19.58
N ARG A 405 19.23 -10.94 19.88
CA ARG A 405 18.01 -10.34 19.36
C ARG A 405 18.20 -8.84 19.13
N SER A 406 17.86 -8.38 17.94
CA SER A 406 17.85 -6.96 17.56
C SER A 406 16.53 -6.65 16.85
N GLY A 407 16.07 -5.39 16.95
CA GLY A 407 14.88 -4.89 16.25
C GLY A 407 13.56 -5.45 16.75
N ASN A 408 13.46 -5.85 18.02
CA ASN A 408 12.18 -6.13 18.68
C ASN A 408 11.55 -4.85 19.25
N TRP A 409 10.40 -4.95 19.90
CA TRP A 409 9.75 -3.81 20.58
C TRP A 409 9.56 -4.04 22.08
N GLY A 410 9.40 -2.93 22.82
CA GLY A 410 9.14 -2.89 24.25
C GLY A 410 7.66 -2.95 24.61
N PRO A 411 7.30 -2.90 25.92
CA PRO A 411 5.92 -2.89 26.39
C PRO A 411 5.10 -1.66 25.94
N ASP A 412 5.77 -0.58 25.57
CA ASP A 412 5.22 0.66 25.00
C ASP A 412 5.08 0.60 23.47
N TYR A 413 5.43 -0.55 22.86
CA TYR A 413 5.46 -0.77 21.41
C TYR A 413 6.52 0.04 20.67
N GLU A 414 7.46 0.68 21.36
CA GLU A 414 8.60 1.34 20.73
C GLU A 414 9.68 0.32 20.37
N VAL A 415 10.45 0.57 19.31
CA VAL A 415 11.51 -0.35 18.87
C VAL A 415 12.66 -0.29 19.88
N VAL A 416 13.07 -1.45 20.39
CA VAL A 416 14.23 -1.56 21.28
C VAL A 416 15.48 -1.25 20.48
N GLY A 417 16.32 -0.37 21.03
CA GLY A 417 17.51 0.13 20.33
C GLY A 417 17.25 1.36 19.46
N HIS A 418 16.04 1.93 19.48
CA HIS A 418 15.77 3.19 18.80
C HIS A 418 16.39 4.38 19.55
N ASP A 419 17.19 5.18 18.86
CA ASP A 419 17.87 6.36 19.34
C ASP A 419 16.86 7.47 19.69
N PRO A 420 17.16 8.37 20.65
CA PRO A 420 16.21 9.40 21.06
C PRO A 420 15.74 10.33 19.93
N ILE A 421 16.59 10.54 18.90
CA ILE A 421 16.25 11.38 17.75
C ILE A 421 15.69 10.48 16.63
N TYR A 422 16.51 9.67 15.98
CA TYR A 422 16.11 8.67 14.98
C TYR A 422 17.26 7.67 14.74
N GLU A 423 16.95 6.45 14.29
CA GLU A 423 17.98 5.46 13.94
C GLU A 423 18.66 5.79 12.60
N PRO A 424 19.98 5.64 12.45
CA PRO A 424 20.63 5.70 11.14
C PRO A 424 20.21 4.50 10.25
N HIS A 425 20.62 4.53 8.98
CA HIS A 425 20.60 3.32 8.16
C HIS A 425 21.81 2.45 8.53
N TYR A 426 21.59 1.18 8.84
CA TYR A 426 22.65 0.21 9.10
C TYR A 426 22.84 -0.71 7.90
N ASP A 427 24.02 -0.61 7.30
CA ASP A 427 24.58 -1.65 6.43
C ASP A 427 25.02 -2.87 7.27
N VAL A 428 25.67 -2.61 8.43
CA VAL A 428 26.14 -3.64 9.35
C VAL A 428 25.58 -3.44 10.76
N ILE A 429 24.99 -4.49 11.33
CA ILE A 429 24.54 -4.56 12.73
C ILE A 429 25.45 -5.51 13.51
N THR A 430 25.99 -5.02 14.62
CA THR A 430 26.97 -5.75 15.46
C THR A 430 26.51 -5.93 16.91
N SER A 431 25.42 -5.25 17.30
CA SER A 431 24.93 -5.24 18.67
C SER A 431 23.41 -5.28 18.75
N GLN A 432 22.89 -5.70 19.90
CA GLN A 432 21.45 -5.89 20.16
C GLN A 432 20.68 -4.58 20.37
N ASP A 433 21.39 -3.49 20.65
CA ASP A 433 20.87 -2.13 20.80
C ASP A 433 20.82 -1.35 19.48
N GLN A 434 21.20 -1.96 18.35
CA GLN A 434 21.05 -1.38 17.01
C GLN A 434 19.81 -1.97 16.35
N ALA A 435 19.02 -1.16 15.66
CA ALA A 435 17.82 -1.62 14.94
C ALA A 435 17.75 -1.05 13.52
N GLN A 436 17.61 -1.91 12.52
CA GLN A 436 17.37 -1.46 11.15
C GLN A 436 15.92 -1.02 10.99
N ILE A 437 15.71 0.29 10.83
CA ILE A 437 14.40 0.92 10.66
C ILE A 437 14.35 1.63 9.30
N TYR A 438 13.33 1.28 8.51
CA TYR A 438 12.99 1.87 7.22
C TYR A 438 11.90 2.91 7.40
N GLU A 439 12.25 4.19 7.28
CA GLU A 439 11.37 5.32 7.58
C GLU A 439 11.81 6.60 6.88
N MET A 440 10.93 7.61 6.91
CA MET A 440 11.26 8.99 6.59
C MET A 440 11.32 9.80 7.88
N VAL A 441 12.38 10.59 8.07
CA VAL A 441 12.54 11.51 9.20
C VAL A 441 12.71 12.91 8.65
N MET A 442 11.91 13.85 9.15
CA MET A 442 11.89 15.24 8.70
C MET A 442 12.63 16.15 9.67
N ALA A 443 13.32 17.16 9.15
CA ALA A 443 13.88 18.27 9.90
C ALA A 443 13.09 19.55 9.70
N ASP A 444 13.09 20.39 10.74
CA ASP A 444 12.68 21.78 10.68
C ASP A 444 13.74 22.67 10.02
N VAL A 445 13.46 23.97 9.93
CA VAL A 445 14.40 24.97 9.36
C VAL A 445 15.73 25.12 10.11
N ASN A 446 15.86 24.55 11.31
CA ASN A 446 17.08 24.53 12.11
C ASN A 446 17.83 23.18 12.02
N GLY A 447 17.32 22.22 11.24
CA GLY A 447 17.88 20.87 11.15
C GLY A 447 17.50 19.95 12.32
N ASN A 448 16.53 20.34 13.18
CA ASN A 448 16.06 19.49 14.27
C ASN A 448 14.93 18.58 13.78
N LYS A 449 14.87 17.34 14.29
CA LYS A 449 13.74 16.46 14.02
C LYS A 449 12.41 17.14 14.40
N THR A 450 11.44 17.06 13.50
CA THR A 450 10.06 17.54 13.72
C THR A 450 9.06 16.51 13.21
N THR A 451 7.91 16.42 13.87
CA THR A 451 6.73 15.74 13.33
C THR A 451 5.68 16.71 12.81
N VAL A 452 5.79 18.01 13.12
CA VAL A 452 4.96 19.09 12.56
C VAL A 452 5.23 19.22 11.06
N LEU A 453 4.19 19.00 10.26
CA LEU A 453 4.29 18.87 8.80
C LEU A 453 4.62 20.21 8.15
N GLU A 454 3.98 21.29 8.59
CA GLU A 454 4.23 22.63 8.03
C GLU A 454 5.64 23.14 8.36
N ARG A 455 6.28 22.63 9.42
CA ARG A 455 7.66 22.95 9.76
C ARG A 455 8.68 22.14 8.97
N ALA A 456 8.26 21.07 8.29
CA ALA A 456 9.19 20.22 7.56
C ALA A 456 9.87 21.01 6.44
N LYS A 457 11.20 20.92 6.40
CA LYS A 457 12.05 21.68 5.49
C LYS A 457 12.92 20.77 4.63
N GLU A 458 13.51 19.74 5.25
CA GLU A 458 14.36 18.78 4.57
C GLU A 458 14.29 17.41 5.24
N PRO A 459 14.53 16.31 4.51
CA PRO A 459 14.65 14.99 5.12
C PRO A 459 16.00 14.87 5.86
N LEU A 460 15.97 14.37 7.09
CA LEU A 460 17.16 13.88 7.80
C LEU A 460 17.53 12.47 7.36
N LYS A 461 16.51 11.69 6.98
CA LYS A 461 16.61 10.29 6.55
C LYS A 461 15.40 9.95 5.67
N ASP A 462 15.63 9.22 4.60
CA ASP A 462 14.63 8.48 3.83
C ASP A 462 15.32 7.27 3.24
N ASN A 463 15.42 6.21 4.04
CA ASN A 463 15.96 4.92 3.66
C ASN A 463 14.86 3.90 3.34
N ARG A 464 13.61 4.33 3.16
CA ARG A 464 12.48 3.43 2.86
C ARG A 464 12.82 2.60 1.61
N LEU A 465 12.51 1.31 1.64
CA LEU A 465 12.94 0.35 0.60
C LEU A 465 12.45 0.79 -0.78
N ALA A 466 13.37 1.03 -1.72
CA ALA A 466 13.03 1.45 -3.07
C ALA A 466 12.26 0.35 -3.83
N PRO A 467 11.38 0.68 -4.79
CA PRO A 467 10.75 -0.32 -5.66
C PRO A 467 11.73 -0.84 -6.72
N LEU A 468 11.38 -1.97 -7.34
CA LEU A 468 12.11 -2.48 -8.50
C LEU A 468 12.20 -1.42 -9.61
N GLY A 469 13.37 -1.26 -10.22
CA GLY A 469 13.61 -0.30 -11.31
C GLY A 469 13.87 1.14 -10.88
N PHE A 470 13.88 1.44 -9.58
CA PHE A 470 14.13 2.78 -9.06
C PHE A 470 15.56 3.26 -9.32
N THR A 471 15.72 4.45 -9.92
CA THR A 471 17.06 5.03 -10.21
C THR A 471 17.17 6.49 -9.79
N THR A 472 18.39 6.92 -9.48
CA THR A 472 18.71 8.31 -9.14
C THR A 472 18.74 9.23 -10.38
N SER A 473 18.80 8.64 -11.58
CA SER A 473 18.75 9.37 -12.86
C SER A 473 17.34 9.66 -13.36
N HIS A 474 16.31 9.09 -12.72
CA HIS A 474 14.93 9.27 -13.15
C HIS A 474 14.45 10.71 -12.95
N PHE A 475 13.60 11.22 -13.84
CA PHE A 475 13.15 12.62 -13.79
C PHE A 475 12.38 12.97 -12.51
N ALA A 476 11.73 11.98 -11.88
CA ALA A 476 10.99 12.15 -10.62
C ALA A 476 11.87 11.94 -9.36
N TYR A 477 13.19 11.80 -9.52
CA TYR A 477 14.09 11.55 -8.38
C TYR A 477 14.16 12.74 -7.41
N ASP A 478 13.97 13.96 -7.90
CA ASP A 478 13.94 15.20 -7.10
C ASP A 478 12.88 15.18 -5.98
N THR A 479 11.79 14.45 -6.16
CA THR A 479 10.72 14.27 -5.15
C THR A 479 10.79 12.92 -4.42
N THR A 480 11.72 12.04 -4.80
CA THR A 480 11.79 10.67 -4.26
C THR A 480 13.17 10.31 -3.71
N THR A 481 13.98 11.32 -3.42
CA THR A 481 15.39 11.17 -3.02
C THR A 481 15.63 10.11 -1.93
N ILE A 482 16.76 9.42 -2.01
CA ILE A 482 17.26 8.56 -0.94
C ILE A 482 18.15 9.43 -0.04
N VAL A 483 17.92 9.39 1.26
CA VAL A 483 18.60 10.25 2.23
C VAL A 483 19.05 9.45 3.44
N GLY A 484 20.28 9.66 3.88
CA GLY A 484 20.85 8.95 5.04
C GLY A 484 21.33 7.52 4.75
N VAL A 485 21.38 7.10 3.48
CA VAL A 485 22.04 5.85 3.04
C VAL A 485 23.42 6.21 2.44
N PRO A 486 24.53 5.67 2.95
CA PRO A 486 25.86 5.97 2.44
C PRO A 486 26.03 5.58 0.95
N PRO A 487 26.64 6.41 0.09
CA PRO A 487 26.83 6.06 -1.33
C PRO A 487 27.68 4.80 -1.57
N GLU A 488 28.54 4.44 -0.63
CA GLU A 488 29.36 3.23 -0.61
C GLU A 488 28.60 1.95 -0.27
N ASP A 489 27.40 2.07 0.28
CA ASP A 489 26.49 0.94 0.49
C ASP A 489 26.03 0.42 -0.89
N ILE A 490 26.54 -0.74 -1.27
CA ILE A 490 26.23 -1.38 -2.55
C ILE A 490 25.08 -2.37 -2.44
N ASP A 491 24.50 -2.50 -1.26
CA ASP A 491 23.44 -3.46 -0.94
C ASP A 491 22.06 -2.80 -1.04
N PHE A 492 21.99 -1.49 -0.78
CA PHE A 492 20.77 -0.69 -0.95
C PHE A 492 20.50 -0.33 -2.43
N ASN A 493 19.36 -0.82 -2.94
CA ASN A 493 18.82 -0.60 -4.28
C ASN A 493 19.82 -0.85 -5.43
N ARG A 494 20.79 -1.73 -5.23
CA ARG A 494 21.76 -2.11 -6.26
C ARG A 494 21.81 -3.61 -6.48
N TYR A 495 22.12 -3.98 -7.72
CA TYR A 495 22.46 -5.35 -8.10
C TYR A 495 23.94 -5.63 -7.77
N ALA A 496 24.33 -6.90 -7.72
CA ALA A 496 25.71 -7.31 -7.40
C ALA A 496 26.80 -6.75 -8.35
N ASN A 497 26.43 -6.23 -9.52
CA ASN A 497 27.31 -5.55 -10.47
C ASN A 497 27.40 -4.02 -10.24
N GLY A 498 26.73 -3.50 -9.22
CA GLY A 498 26.67 -2.08 -8.85
C GLY A 498 25.62 -1.25 -9.58
N THR A 499 24.84 -1.81 -10.52
CA THR A 499 23.77 -1.05 -11.17
C THR A 499 22.59 -0.83 -10.22
N GLU A 500 21.96 0.35 -10.29
CA GLU A 500 20.78 0.69 -9.48
C GLU A 500 19.50 -0.05 -9.94
N GLY A 501 18.46 -0.01 -9.11
CA GLY A 501 17.11 -0.44 -9.45
C GLY A 501 16.82 -1.89 -9.11
N SER A 502 17.52 -2.47 -8.13
CA SER A 502 17.21 -3.81 -7.64
C SER A 502 15.93 -3.86 -6.80
N GLY A 503 15.55 -2.74 -6.17
CA GLY A 503 14.45 -2.73 -5.19
C GLY A 503 14.75 -3.57 -3.93
N THR A 504 16.04 -3.78 -3.62
CA THR A 504 16.49 -4.61 -2.49
C THR A 504 17.29 -3.83 -1.47
N ASP A 505 17.47 -4.41 -0.30
CA ASP A 505 18.47 -4.01 0.70
C ASP A 505 19.04 -5.28 1.33
N ILE A 506 20.31 -5.28 1.75
CA ILE A 506 20.91 -6.38 2.51
C ILE A 506 21.53 -5.79 3.78
N THR A 507 21.02 -6.20 4.93
CA THR A 507 21.63 -5.83 6.22
C THR A 507 22.52 -6.98 6.71
N HIS A 508 23.78 -6.68 7.00
CA HIS A 508 24.78 -7.63 7.46
C HIS A 508 24.83 -7.70 8.99
N TYR A 509 24.41 -8.81 9.58
CA TYR A 509 24.48 -9.04 11.02
C TYR A 509 25.77 -9.77 11.39
N GLN A 510 26.49 -9.22 12.36
CA GLN A 510 27.64 -9.84 13.01
C GLN A 510 27.23 -10.24 14.43
N VAL A 511 26.67 -11.44 14.54
CA VAL A 511 26.09 -11.92 15.80
C VAL A 511 27.19 -12.50 16.70
N PRO A 512 27.43 -11.93 17.91
CA PRO A 512 28.38 -12.49 18.85
C PRO A 512 27.90 -13.86 19.35
N MET A 513 28.70 -14.88 19.09
CA MET A 513 28.39 -16.28 19.41
C MET A 513 28.89 -16.71 20.79
N GLY A 514 29.82 -15.96 21.40
CA GLY A 514 30.30 -16.22 22.77
C GLY A 514 30.92 -17.62 22.96
N GLY A 515 31.49 -18.21 21.90
CA GLY A 515 32.03 -19.57 21.89
C GLY A 515 31.01 -20.66 21.57
N TYR A 516 29.73 -20.31 21.29
CA TYR A 516 28.71 -21.30 20.97
C TYR A 516 28.88 -21.85 19.54
N THR A 517 29.19 -23.14 19.46
CA THR A 517 29.46 -23.87 18.21
C THR A 517 28.34 -24.86 17.83
N GLY A 518 27.25 -24.91 18.59
CA GLY A 518 26.09 -25.76 18.27
C GLY A 518 25.26 -25.25 17.09
N LEU A 519 24.20 -25.96 16.73
CA LEU A 519 23.24 -25.50 15.73
C LEU A 519 22.57 -24.19 16.18
N ILE A 520 22.32 -23.28 15.23
CA ILE A 520 21.53 -22.06 15.48
C ILE A 520 20.26 -22.03 14.65
N ASN A 521 19.20 -21.49 15.24
CA ASN A 521 17.96 -21.14 14.55
C ASN A 521 17.88 -19.63 14.42
N ILE A 522 17.70 -19.14 13.20
CA ILE A 522 17.63 -17.72 12.88
C ILE A 522 16.19 -17.44 12.47
N GLU A 523 15.50 -16.63 13.25
CA GLU A 523 14.16 -16.13 12.96
C GLU A 523 14.30 -14.67 12.56
N THR A 524 13.97 -14.34 11.32
CA THR A 524 13.93 -12.96 10.84
C THR A 524 12.51 -12.55 10.56
N ARG A 525 12.14 -11.34 11.00
CA ARG A 525 10.79 -10.79 10.81
C ARG A 525 10.87 -9.35 10.41
N VAL A 526 10.00 -8.94 9.50
CA VAL A 526 9.76 -7.52 9.21
C VAL A 526 8.42 -7.13 9.77
N TRP A 527 8.44 -6.07 10.56
CA TRP A 527 7.28 -5.51 11.24
C TRP A 527 6.95 -4.14 10.67
N TYR A 528 5.66 -3.78 10.70
CA TYR A 528 5.17 -2.49 10.23
C TYR A 528 4.42 -1.76 11.34
N GLN A 529 4.70 -0.47 11.48
CA GLN A 529 3.96 0.45 12.34
C GLN A 529 3.48 1.64 11.53
N SER A 530 2.16 1.86 11.58
CA SER A 530 1.58 3.04 10.97
C SER A 530 1.67 4.26 11.87
N SER A 531 1.58 4.07 13.19
CA SER A 531 1.47 5.14 14.19
C SER A 531 2.45 4.89 15.35
N PRO A 532 3.77 5.06 15.13
CA PRO A 532 4.81 4.83 16.15
C PRO A 532 4.62 5.69 17.40
N PRO A 533 4.93 5.16 18.60
CA PRO A 533 4.82 5.92 19.85
C PRO A 533 5.58 7.24 19.84
N LEU A 534 6.88 7.24 19.51
CA LEU A 534 7.71 8.46 19.47
C LEU A 534 7.24 9.50 18.44
N TRP A 535 6.51 9.08 17.40
CA TRP A 535 5.92 10.03 16.45
C TRP A 535 4.72 10.77 17.05
N MET A 536 4.00 10.16 18.00
CA MET A 536 2.82 10.77 18.60
C MET A 536 3.16 11.77 19.70
N GLU A 537 4.33 11.68 20.33
CA GLU A 537 4.70 12.46 21.52
C GLU A 537 4.52 13.95 21.32
N GLU A 538 5.11 14.53 20.27
CA GLU A 538 5.01 15.97 20.00
C GLU A 538 3.55 16.43 19.88
N MET A 539 2.68 15.64 19.23
CA MET A 539 1.25 15.95 19.15
C MET A 539 0.53 15.80 20.51
N PHE A 540 0.88 14.78 21.29
CA PHE A 540 0.28 14.54 22.60
C PHE A 540 0.75 15.52 23.67
N ASP A 541 1.80 16.30 23.45
CA ASP A 541 2.17 17.40 24.34
C ASP A 541 1.20 18.60 24.27
N HIS A 542 0.25 18.60 23.31
CA HIS A 542 -0.81 19.60 23.18
C HIS A 542 -2.16 19.09 23.69
N ASN A 543 -3.10 19.99 24.00
CA ASN A 543 -4.46 19.65 24.41
C ASN A 543 -5.50 20.37 23.55
N THR A 544 -6.23 19.59 22.77
CA THR A 544 -7.47 20.01 22.09
C THR A 544 -8.46 18.84 22.13
N PRO A 545 -9.77 19.06 21.95
CA PRO A 545 -10.74 17.97 21.95
C PRO A 545 -10.40 16.85 20.95
N ALA A 546 -9.85 17.19 19.78
CA ALA A 546 -9.45 16.20 18.77
C ALA A 546 -8.22 15.40 19.20
N ILE A 547 -7.19 16.08 19.73
CA ILE A 547 -5.97 15.43 20.22
C ILE A 547 -6.27 14.52 21.41
N ASP A 548 -7.04 15.01 22.38
CA ASP A 548 -7.38 14.24 23.58
C ASP A 548 -8.23 13.02 23.23
N THR A 549 -9.20 13.16 22.33
CA THR A 549 -10.01 12.02 21.83
C THR A 549 -9.14 10.95 21.18
N PHE A 550 -8.22 11.35 20.29
CA PHE A 550 -7.33 10.38 19.63
C PHE A 550 -6.35 9.74 20.61
N ARG A 551 -5.79 10.53 21.54
CA ARG A 551 -4.87 10.05 22.59
C ARG A 551 -5.52 8.95 23.42
N ASP A 552 -6.75 9.16 23.89
CA ASP A 552 -7.49 8.18 24.67
C ASP A 552 -7.72 6.88 23.88
N MET A 553 -8.11 7.00 22.61
CA MET A 553 -8.28 5.84 21.71
C MET A 553 -6.95 5.12 21.43
N TYR A 554 -5.87 5.86 21.23
CA TYR A 554 -4.53 5.34 20.94
C TYR A 554 -3.98 4.57 22.14
N GLN A 555 -4.07 5.14 23.34
CA GLN A 555 -3.59 4.51 24.58
C GLN A 555 -4.41 3.26 24.96
N ALA A 556 -5.69 3.22 24.59
CA ALA A 556 -6.54 2.05 24.80
C ALA A 556 -6.36 0.96 23.71
N ALA A 557 -5.73 1.28 22.58
CA ALA A 557 -5.58 0.36 21.46
C ALA A 557 -4.42 -0.63 21.65
N ASP A 558 -4.53 -1.78 20.99
CA ASP A 558 -3.41 -2.72 20.83
C ASP A 558 -2.39 -2.14 19.82
N GLY A 559 -1.27 -1.63 20.34
CA GLY A 559 -0.17 -1.05 19.56
C GLY A 559 0.78 -2.06 18.92
N THR A 560 0.47 -3.37 19.00
CA THR A 560 1.35 -4.43 18.46
C THR A 560 1.67 -4.16 16.97
N PRO A 561 2.96 -4.08 16.58
CA PRO A 561 3.39 -3.98 15.19
C PRO A 561 2.79 -5.10 14.34
N THR A 562 2.45 -4.78 13.08
CA THR A 562 1.84 -5.76 12.17
C THR A 562 2.92 -6.55 11.42
N LEU A 563 2.87 -7.88 11.49
CA LEU A 563 3.82 -8.75 10.79
C LEU A 563 3.66 -8.60 9.27
N VAL A 564 4.76 -8.25 8.60
CA VAL A 564 4.85 -8.16 7.13
C VAL A 564 5.45 -9.45 6.58
N LYS A 565 6.56 -9.93 7.12
CA LYS A 565 7.18 -11.16 6.64
C LYS A 565 7.94 -11.85 7.75
N GLU A 566 7.98 -13.17 7.69
CA GLU A 566 8.81 -14.00 8.53
C GLU A 566 9.58 -14.99 7.65
N ALA A 567 10.84 -15.24 8.00
CA ALA A 567 11.64 -16.30 7.47
C ALA A 567 12.40 -16.99 8.61
N ILE A 568 12.53 -18.31 8.51
CA ILE A 568 13.25 -19.12 9.50
C ILE A 568 14.32 -19.92 8.77
N LEU A 569 15.55 -19.82 9.25
CA LEU A 569 16.70 -20.56 8.75
C LEU A 569 17.36 -21.30 9.91
N THR A 570 17.55 -22.60 9.75
CA THR A 570 18.36 -23.40 10.68
C THR A 570 19.73 -23.66 10.09
N ASP A 571 20.77 -23.18 10.76
CA ASP A 571 22.15 -23.47 10.39
C ASP A 571 22.71 -24.63 11.23
N VAL A 572 22.92 -25.76 10.54
CA VAL A 572 23.39 -27.02 11.12
C VAL A 572 24.92 -27.12 11.17
N THR A 573 25.65 -26.03 10.93
CA THR A 573 27.12 -26.08 10.96
C THR A 573 27.59 -26.13 12.41
N MET A 574 28.06 -27.31 12.84
CA MET A 574 28.45 -27.59 14.24
C MET A 574 29.96 -27.70 14.47
N ALA A 575 30.75 -27.67 13.40
CA ALA A 575 32.21 -27.85 13.43
C ALA A 575 32.89 -26.60 12.88
N ILE A 576 32.73 -25.53 13.63
CA ILE A 576 33.02 -24.18 13.15
C ILE A 576 34.52 -23.88 13.15
N ASP A 577 35.28 -24.49 14.04
CA ASP A 577 36.74 -24.47 13.96
C ASP A 577 37.34 -25.75 13.42
N GLY A 578 38.35 -25.59 12.56
CA GLY A 578 39.46 -26.52 12.53
C GLY A 578 40.10 -26.77 11.18
N LEU A 579 39.42 -26.56 10.04
CA LEU A 579 40.06 -26.87 8.75
C LEU A 579 41.21 -25.90 8.43
N SER A 580 41.02 -24.59 8.61
CA SER A 580 42.08 -23.60 8.44
C SER A 580 43.20 -23.77 9.46
N GLU A 581 42.87 -24.09 10.71
CA GLU A 581 43.86 -24.33 11.79
C GLU A 581 44.71 -25.58 11.54
N ILE A 582 44.14 -26.63 10.95
CA ILE A 582 44.89 -27.81 10.53
C ILE A 582 45.51 -27.66 9.12
N GLY A 583 45.43 -26.47 8.52
CA GLY A 583 46.11 -26.13 7.27
C GLY A 583 45.32 -26.41 5.99
N ILE A 584 44.06 -26.88 6.09
CA ILE A 584 43.18 -27.19 4.96
C ILE A 584 42.38 -25.94 4.57
N ARG A 585 42.42 -25.58 3.29
CA ARG A 585 41.71 -24.43 2.72
C ARG A 585 40.74 -24.91 1.64
N ILE A 586 39.52 -24.39 1.65
CA ILE A 586 38.49 -24.65 0.65
C ILE A 586 38.15 -23.35 -0.07
N PHE A 587 38.22 -23.32 -1.40
CA PHE A 587 38.04 -22.11 -2.18
C PHE A 587 37.70 -22.41 -3.66
N PRO A 588 37.13 -21.46 -4.40
CA PRO A 588 36.43 -20.28 -3.89
C PRO A 588 35.12 -20.67 -3.18
N ASN A 589 34.64 -19.83 -2.26
CA ASN A 589 33.32 -19.96 -1.65
C ASN A 589 32.75 -18.54 -1.47
N PRO A 590 31.80 -18.08 -2.31
CA PRO A 590 31.03 -18.86 -3.29
C PRO A 590 31.85 -19.40 -4.48
N VAL A 591 31.48 -20.58 -4.99
CA VAL A 591 32.02 -21.17 -6.22
C VAL A 591 31.31 -20.58 -7.42
N ARG A 592 32.02 -19.82 -8.26
CA ARG A 592 31.46 -19.15 -9.45
C ARG A 592 31.82 -19.84 -10.78
N ASP A 593 32.93 -20.56 -10.81
CA ASP A 593 33.42 -21.27 -12.00
C ASP A 593 32.97 -22.74 -12.05
N GLY A 594 32.12 -23.14 -11.11
CA GLY A 594 31.69 -24.53 -10.92
C GLY A 594 32.76 -25.46 -10.32
N VAL A 595 33.97 -24.96 -10.02
CA VAL A 595 35.09 -25.79 -9.55
C VAL A 595 35.43 -25.49 -8.09
N LEU A 596 35.11 -26.43 -7.21
CA LEU A 596 35.55 -26.42 -5.83
C LEU A 596 37.00 -26.90 -5.73
N ARG A 597 37.84 -26.16 -5.00
CA ARG A 597 39.25 -26.50 -4.77
C ARG A 597 39.51 -26.64 -3.28
N VAL A 598 40.29 -27.64 -2.93
CA VAL A 598 40.72 -27.95 -1.57
C VAL A 598 42.24 -28.07 -1.58
N ASP A 599 42.91 -27.22 -0.81
CA ASP A 599 44.36 -27.24 -0.62
C ASP A 599 44.70 -27.63 0.84
N GLY A 600 45.93 -28.09 1.06
CA GLY A 600 46.45 -28.36 2.39
C GLY A 600 46.06 -29.72 2.97
N LEU A 601 45.63 -30.65 2.11
CA LEU A 601 45.41 -32.04 2.48
C LEU A 601 46.73 -32.69 2.89
N ASP A 602 46.66 -33.57 3.89
CA ASP A 602 47.77 -34.41 4.28
C ASP A 602 47.25 -35.77 4.80
N GLU A 603 48.16 -36.60 5.32
CA GLU A 603 47.88 -37.95 5.79
C GLU A 603 46.82 -38.03 6.90
N ARG A 604 46.47 -36.90 7.53
CA ARG A 604 45.44 -36.82 8.56
C ARG A 604 44.04 -36.88 7.98
N THR A 605 43.85 -36.44 6.73
CA THR A 605 42.54 -36.43 6.06
C THR A 605 42.24 -37.80 5.47
N THR A 606 41.26 -38.50 6.04
CA THR A 606 40.89 -39.86 5.64
C THR A 606 39.75 -39.89 4.61
N ALA A 607 38.90 -38.87 4.57
CA ALA A 607 37.88 -38.73 3.53
C ALA A 607 37.40 -37.28 3.39
N ILE A 608 36.91 -36.95 2.20
CA ILE A 608 36.14 -35.75 1.90
C ILE A 608 34.84 -36.21 1.25
N THR A 609 33.68 -35.83 1.81
CA THR A 609 32.36 -36.18 1.28
C THR A 609 31.61 -34.90 0.95
N VAL A 610 31.14 -34.76 -0.28
CA VAL A 610 30.27 -33.66 -0.70
C VAL A 610 28.85 -34.18 -0.71
N VAL A 611 27.96 -33.50 0.01
CA VAL A 611 26.52 -33.80 0.02
C VAL A 611 25.73 -32.58 -0.40
N ASP A 612 24.59 -32.78 -1.06
CA ASP A 612 23.65 -31.70 -1.33
C ASP A 612 22.77 -31.41 -0.09
N MET A 613 21.98 -30.33 -0.13
CA MET A 613 21.07 -29.97 0.99
C MET A 613 19.95 -31.00 1.25
N ARG A 614 19.74 -31.99 0.37
CA ARG A 614 18.81 -33.10 0.61
C ARG A 614 19.50 -34.27 1.32
N GLY A 615 20.79 -34.14 1.63
CA GLY A 615 21.61 -35.19 2.23
C GLY A 615 22.09 -36.24 1.22
N ALA A 616 21.86 -36.05 -0.08
CA ALA A 616 22.35 -36.98 -1.09
C ALA A 616 23.85 -36.79 -1.29
N GLN A 617 24.62 -37.88 -1.23
CA GLN A 617 26.05 -37.85 -1.53
C GLN A 617 26.26 -37.54 -3.01
N VAL A 618 26.96 -36.44 -3.26
CA VAL A 618 27.33 -35.94 -4.59
C VAL A 618 28.69 -36.50 -4.98
N GLU A 619 29.62 -36.53 -4.03
CA GLU A 619 30.99 -37.00 -4.26
C GLU A 619 31.59 -37.55 -2.96
N ARG A 620 32.54 -38.49 -3.09
CA ARG A 620 33.35 -38.94 -1.97
C ARG A 620 34.78 -39.19 -2.45
N TYR A 621 35.69 -38.39 -1.94
CA TYR A 621 37.12 -38.49 -2.21
C TYR A 621 37.87 -39.07 -1.01
N VAL A 622 38.79 -39.98 -1.26
CA VAL A 622 39.70 -40.56 -0.26
C VAL A 622 41.13 -40.18 -0.70
N PRO A 623 41.83 -39.31 0.04
CA PRO A 623 43.16 -38.86 -0.37
C PRO A 623 44.18 -40.01 -0.45
N THR A 624 45.02 -40.02 -1.49
CA THR A 624 46.10 -40.99 -1.69
C THR A 624 47.49 -40.35 -1.54
N GLY A 625 47.57 -39.26 -0.78
CA GLY A 625 48.79 -38.50 -0.51
C GLY A 625 48.87 -37.17 -1.25
N GLU A 626 47.86 -36.81 -2.04
CA GLU A 626 47.80 -35.50 -2.69
C GLU A 626 47.54 -34.38 -1.68
N ARG A 627 48.23 -33.24 -1.84
CA ARG A 627 48.00 -32.02 -1.03
C ARG A 627 46.82 -31.18 -1.51
N ARG A 628 46.26 -31.51 -2.67
CA ARG A 628 45.22 -30.74 -3.34
C ARG A 628 44.17 -31.66 -3.94
N TRP A 629 42.93 -31.22 -3.90
CA TRP A 629 41.79 -31.88 -4.53
C TRP A 629 40.91 -30.84 -5.21
N GLN A 630 40.34 -31.18 -6.36
CA GLN A 630 39.43 -30.31 -7.10
C GLN A 630 38.22 -31.12 -7.56
N PHE A 631 37.04 -30.51 -7.54
CA PHE A 631 35.79 -31.16 -7.89
C PHE A 631 34.85 -30.19 -8.62
N ASN A 632 34.21 -30.69 -9.69
CA ASN A 632 33.22 -29.94 -10.44
C ASN A 632 31.84 -30.13 -9.80
N LEU A 633 31.26 -29.07 -9.27
CA LEU A 633 29.94 -29.11 -8.64
C LEU A 633 28.85 -29.23 -9.72
N PRO A 634 27.86 -30.13 -9.55
CA PRO A 634 26.92 -30.49 -10.63
C PRO A 634 25.79 -29.47 -10.90
N ARG A 635 25.65 -28.38 -10.14
CA ARG A 635 24.59 -27.37 -10.32
C ARG A 635 25.13 -25.95 -10.24
N SER A 636 24.57 -25.03 -11.04
CA SER A 636 25.00 -23.63 -11.13
C SER A 636 24.59 -22.78 -9.91
N ALA A 637 23.43 -23.03 -9.28
CA ALA A 637 23.04 -22.34 -8.05
C ALA A 637 22.53 -23.35 -7.02
N ALA A 638 23.36 -23.67 -6.01
CA ALA A 638 23.02 -24.62 -4.95
C ALA A 638 23.96 -24.49 -3.75
N THR A 639 23.53 -24.97 -2.59
CA THR A 639 24.39 -25.14 -1.42
C THR A 639 24.78 -26.61 -1.28
N TYR A 640 26.04 -26.85 -0.94
CA TYR A 640 26.61 -28.16 -0.64
C TYR A 640 27.26 -28.16 0.74
N LEU A 641 27.28 -29.31 1.41
CA LEU A 641 28.09 -29.52 2.61
C LEU A 641 29.29 -30.39 2.23
N VAL A 642 30.49 -29.90 2.52
CA VAL A 642 31.74 -30.62 2.34
C VAL A 642 32.23 -31.08 3.70
N ILE A 643 32.22 -32.39 3.89
CA ILE A 643 32.50 -33.08 5.13
C ILE A 643 33.90 -33.67 5.05
N PHE A 644 34.81 -33.22 5.89
CA PHE A 644 36.16 -33.75 6.01
C PHE A 644 36.24 -34.67 7.22
N ASP A 645 36.63 -35.92 7.03
CA ASP A 645 37.04 -36.81 8.09
C ASP A 645 38.56 -36.65 8.28
N VAL A 646 39.00 -36.07 9.40
CA VAL A 646 40.42 -35.80 9.71
C VAL A 646 40.75 -36.30 11.11
N GLN A 647 41.70 -37.24 11.24
CA GLN A 647 42.11 -37.84 12.54
C GLN A 647 40.94 -38.31 13.42
N GLY A 648 39.90 -38.90 12.81
CA GLY A 648 38.72 -39.39 13.54
C GLY A 648 37.76 -38.29 14.01
N ARG A 649 38.03 -37.02 13.67
CA ARG A 649 37.10 -35.90 13.82
C ARG A 649 36.46 -35.59 12.47
N ARG A 650 35.23 -35.09 12.51
CA ARG A 650 34.50 -34.68 11.31
C ARG A 650 34.35 -33.16 11.30
N PHE A 651 34.82 -32.54 10.24
CA PHE A 651 34.67 -31.11 9.98
C PHE A 651 33.68 -30.93 8.84
N THR A 652 32.84 -29.91 8.91
CA THR A 652 31.88 -29.63 7.85
C THR A 652 32.03 -28.18 7.42
N ARG A 653 32.10 -27.96 6.11
CA ARG A 653 32.12 -26.63 5.50
C ARG A 653 30.99 -26.52 4.51
N ARG A 654 30.22 -25.45 4.64
CA ARG A 654 29.19 -25.11 3.67
C ARG A 654 29.84 -24.44 2.47
N VAL A 655 29.50 -24.88 1.27
CA VAL A 655 29.97 -24.32 0.01
C VAL A 655 28.76 -23.88 -0.80
N VAL A 656 28.71 -22.61 -1.17
CA VAL A 656 27.64 -22.03 -1.98
C VAL A 656 28.12 -21.93 -3.43
N VAL A 657 27.32 -22.39 -4.39
CA VAL A 657 27.54 -22.14 -5.82
C VAL A 657 26.55 -21.07 -6.25
N GLN A 658 27.06 -20.04 -6.94
CA GLN A 658 26.29 -18.90 -7.45
C GLN A 658 26.23 -18.93 -8.97
#